data_AF-A0A2N4YMM4-F1
#
_entry.id   AF-A0A2N4YMM4-F1
#
_cell.length_a   1.000
_cell.length_b   1.000
_cell.length_c   1.000
_cell.angle_alpha   90.00
_cell.angle_beta   90.00
_cell.angle_gamma   90.00
#
_symmetry.space_group_name_H-M   'P 1'
#
loop_
_entity.id
_entity.type
_entity.pdbx_description
1 polymer ?
#
loop_
_entity_poly.entity_id
_entity_poly.type
_entity_poly.pdbx_seq_one_letter_code
_entity_poly.pdbx_strand_id
1 'polypeptide(L)'
;MSSAIDFAVRSAAGGTQNGQFAGQGQSNFIQMAPGESLSLNLSPISIIGYTRDGADLVIELADGRILTLADWFHDDPAATGRLYLSTDGAITEVTLADPGDGILAASFTTAPPAEKWSPLDDLRFTQDDPVVALAGTGEDDPAGMGIFTPALMGLGGTGLGAAALIGGAALIGGGGGGTGTETPGTDTPNGPGDDGGDGDGDGDGDDDDSNDGDDGGDDGDGGDDDDGDGGDDGDDDDGSDDDGDEDDGGDDGDDGDDDGDGGDDDGGDDDGDDDDGDSDDGDDDDGDGDGGDDDDGDGGDGDDDDDGSDGDDDDGSDDDDGDDDGDGGDDDDDGDGGDDDGDVTHTRGIDGAGTSTTLTTNTQDPTITLTGTGHPGETVSVTIGDRSQTTTVGSDGTWSATFPATGLPADGTHTATATFTGADSQTLSGPAFVIDMTRPPLEATDGTQATGDVVNRLEHGQGITLSGTTEPGATVRITIGTTTRDATVADDGTWTVTFTGADVPGGDRSTDITLTATDTLGNTTTRTEVLVLDTIDPPLALRPMASDDTVNRAEAQSDLVIGGTAAPNSTVTITIEGLGDPVTRIADASGNWSLPLPAGSFPPGLDSRSVTVTTSDAAGNTTTLSRDLRIDTELGLAFDPAPIAQDNIVNLAESQGQITLTGTADPDTTGITLLLGGTGRAATLAGDGTWSLTLPADSFAALGDSATLTLTSRDAAGNIATATRSVKIDLASTLTVEATPVGTDSLLSGPEAAAGVTLDGTAEAGSQIFLSLNGTAHGPVTADAQGLWSYSFTTADLATLTAQTGGTITAYAIDLAGNRSDTITRSFVLDTGVDGFAFAAPDLTGTIADGPRDASVLNAVERDQGLVLQGTVEPGSSLRIQIGDWSTTLPGTATQSGTWTLTVPANALPQGAAATATIIATATDPNGNISAPISRTIAIDTTVTGFEATAIRLGTGGDGILNAAEHARGLPVSGLAEPGATVQVTVNGHSRSAIAGETGAWSVTFAASQIPTGEIDSLPVRVTVTDTAGNVLGPYDLSVGIDTIAPDTPTVIETQDVAGAMRGFTTLTSEDSYLFHRVDATGAPVALQATEQRNAEPGEDLFRFTNGQTVPDGSYLVINTTDPAGNEANTLFIKNTATGAEVDLNREGLAAFDLSAIDLTRAPDASLTITEEQLLALTGPDRTLVIKGEATDHVTLADVTSVQANQTINGTVYDIYTLGTSGAQILLEDDISRSVT
;
A
#
# COMPACT_ATOMS: atom_id res chain seq x y z
N MET A 1 11.04 -20.92 -4.05
CA MET A 1 11.81 -20.76 -5.30
C MET A 1 10.79 -20.74 -6.42
N SER A 2 10.85 -19.78 -7.34
CA SER A 2 9.90 -19.69 -8.46
C SER A 2 10.02 -20.91 -9.39
N SER A 3 8.90 -21.54 -9.72
CA SER A 3 8.84 -22.60 -10.72
C SER A 3 9.21 -22.06 -12.11
N ALA A 4 9.65 -22.95 -13.01
CA ALA A 4 9.66 -22.63 -14.44
C ALA A 4 8.22 -22.39 -14.92
N ILE A 5 8.03 -21.52 -15.91
CA ILE A 5 6.73 -21.35 -16.58
C ILE A 5 6.78 -22.16 -17.86
N ASP A 6 5.98 -23.23 -17.94
CA ASP A 6 5.76 -23.97 -19.18
C ASP A 6 5.00 -23.10 -20.19
N PHE A 7 5.32 -23.26 -21.48
CA PHE A 7 4.60 -22.60 -22.56
C PHE A 7 4.49 -23.49 -23.79
N ALA A 8 3.47 -23.24 -24.63
CA ALA A 8 3.22 -23.95 -25.87
C ALA A 8 2.97 -22.95 -27.01
N VAL A 9 3.83 -22.96 -28.03
CA VAL A 9 3.65 -22.20 -29.28
C VAL A 9 3.05 -23.11 -30.34
N ARG A 10 1.87 -22.76 -30.84
CA ARG A 10 1.18 -23.47 -31.91
C ARG A 10 1.23 -22.68 -33.21
N SER A 11 1.90 -23.26 -34.20
CA SER A 11 2.06 -22.69 -35.52
C SER A 11 0.74 -22.58 -36.29
N ALA A 12 0.67 -21.65 -37.25
CA ALA A 12 -0.48 -21.53 -38.16
C ALA A 12 -0.74 -22.79 -39.02
N ALA A 13 0.25 -23.69 -39.13
CA ALA A 13 0.11 -25.01 -39.76
C ALA A 13 -0.51 -26.08 -38.83
N GLY A 14 -0.77 -25.73 -37.56
CA GLY A 14 -1.46 -26.56 -36.57
C GLY A 14 -0.57 -27.42 -35.68
N GLY A 15 0.75 -27.45 -35.91
CA GLY A 15 1.72 -28.16 -35.07
C GLY A 15 2.22 -27.30 -33.91
N THR A 16 2.44 -27.93 -32.75
CA THR A 16 2.76 -27.28 -31.48
C THR A 16 4.19 -27.60 -31.01
N GLN A 17 4.85 -26.62 -30.39
CA GLN A 17 6.17 -26.73 -29.77
C GLN A 17 6.08 -26.26 -28.32
N ASN A 18 6.55 -27.09 -27.37
CA ASN A 18 6.51 -26.78 -25.95
C ASN A 18 7.90 -26.34 -25.46
N GLY A 19 7.94 -25.39 -24.54
CA GLY A 19 9.16 -24.85 -23.94
C GLY A 19 8.95 -24.42 -22.49
N GLN A 20 10.01 -23.92 -21.86
CA GLN A 20 10.00 -23.47 -20.47
C GLN A 20 10.79 -22.17 -20.31
N PHE A 21 10.23 -21.22 -19.57
CA PHE A 21 10.94 -20.05 -19.07
C PHE A 21 11.67 -20.39 -17.76
N ALA A 22 12.94 -19.99 -17.66
CA ALA A 22 13.77 -20.27 -16.50
C ALA A 22 13.42 -19.39 -15.28
N GLY A 23 13.89 -19.81 -14.10
CA GLY A 23 13.81 -19.04 -12.86
C GLY A 23 14.61 -17.72 -12.93
N GLN A 24 14.34 -16.82 -11.98
CA GLN A 24 14.81 -15.43 -12.02
C GLN A 24 16.32 -15.25 -12.31
N GLY A 25 16.64 -14.20 -13.07
CA GLY A 25 18.01 -13.83 -13.43
C GLY A 25 18.36 -13.99 -14.92
N GLN A 26 17.39 -14.33 -15.79
CA GLN A 26 17.54 -14.39 -17.24
C GLN A 26 16.41 -13.57 -17.91
N SER A 27 16.69 -13.02 -19.10
CA SER A 27 15.67 -12.40 -19.95
C SER A 27 14.82 -13.48 -20.62
N ASN A 28 13.57 -13.63 -20.17
CA ASN A 28 12.65 -14.64 -20.68
C ASN A 28 12.03 -14.17 -22.00
N PHE A 29 12.57 -14.67 -23.11
CA PHE A 29 12.31 -14.18 -24.47
C PHE A 29 11.82 -15.31 -25.38
N ILE A 30 10.73 -15.06 -26.13
CA ILE A 30 10.27 -15.92 -27.24
C ILE A 30 10.22 -15.06 -28.50
N GLN A 31 10.84 -15.54 -29.58
CA GLN A 31 10.60 -15.03 -30.92
C GLN A 31 9.30 -15.62 -31.45
N MET A 32 8.32 -14.78 -31.79
CA MET A 32 7.05 -15.23 -32.39
C MET A 32 7.12 -15.10 -33.92
N ALA A 33 6.50 -16.03 -34.65
CA ALA A 33 6.31 -15.88 -36.09
C ALA A 33 4.87 -15.45 -36.46
N PRO A 34 4.66 -14.85 -37.65
CA PRO A 34 3.33 -14.48 -38.16
C PRO A 34 2.28 -15.60 -38.05
N GLY A 35 1.20 -15.31 -37.31
CA GLY A 35 0.04 -16.19 -37.13
C GLY A 35 0.20 -17.31 -36.08
N GLU A 36 1.28 -17.34 -35.31
CA GLU A 36 1.47 -18.32 -34.24
C GLU A 36 0.66 -17.95 -32.98
N SER A 37 0.11 -18.96 -32.29
CA SER A 37 -0.61 -18.76 -31.02
C SER A 37 0.23 -19.28 -29.86
N LEU A 38 0.29 -18.53 -28.76
CA LEU A 38 1.03 -18.89 -27.55
C LEU A 38 0.05 -19.22 -26.42
N SER A 39 0.31 -20.29 -25.69
CA SER A 39 -0.29 -20.56 -24.39
C SER A 39 0.78 -20.56 -23.30
N LEU A 40 0.49 -19.95 -22.16
CA LEU A 40 1.34 -19.93 -20.97
C LEU A 40 0.68 -20.75 -19.85
N ASN A 41 1.47 -21.54 -19.11
CA ASN A 41 1.02 -22.16 -17.86
C ASN A 41 0.96 -21.09 -16.76
N LEU A 42 -0.14 -20.34 -16.70
CA LEU A 42 -0.39 -19.19 -15.84
C LEU A 42 -1.90 -18.93 -15.75
N SER A 43 -2.33 -18.30 -14.67
CA SER A 43 -3.66 -17.70 -14.50
C SER A 43 -3.67 -16.19 -14.81
N PRO A 44 -4.84 -15.56 -15.02
CA PRO A 44 -4.93 -14.10 -15.18
C PRO A 44 -4.45 -13.28 -13.97
N ILE A 45 -4.61 -13.78 -12.75
CA ILE A 45 -4.19 -13.08 -11.51
C ILE A 45 -2.66 -13.04 -11.34
N SER A 46 -1.94 -13.90 -12.06
CA SER A 46 -0.47 -13.91 -12.09
C SER A 46 0.15 -12.85 -13.03
N ILE A 47 -0.67 -12.02 -13.69
CA ILE A 47 -0.24 -10.94 -14.59
C ILE A 47 -0.48 -9.57 -13.93
N ILE A 48 0.56 -8.73 -13.86
CA ILE A 48 0.44 -7.31 -13.45
C ILE A 48 -0.01 -6.44 -14.63
N GLY A 49 0.53 -6.67 -15.82
CA GLY A 49 0.18 -5.86 -16.99
C GLY A 49 0.80 -6.32 -18.30
N TYR A 50 0.33 -5.67 -19.37
CA TYR A 50 0.78 -5.86 -20.74
C TYR A 50 1.23 -4.51 -21.31
N THR A 51 2.44 -4.46 -21.86
CA THR A 51 3.04 -3.24 -22.42
C THR A 51 3.56 -3.52 -23.83
N ARG A 52 3.38 -2.58 -24.75
CA ARG A 52 3.91 -2.66 -26.12
C ARG A 52 5.22 -1.91 -26.23
N ASP A 53 6.31 -2.62 -26.51
CA ASP A 53 7.60 -2.00 -26.85
C ASP A 53 7.85 -2.14 -28.36
N GLY A 54 7.33 -1.18 -29.13
CA GLY A 54 7.42 -1.17 -30.59
C GLY A 54 6.65 -2.32 -31.27
N ALA A 55 7.39 -3.34 -31.69
CA ALA A 55 6.85 -4.57 -32.28
C ALA A 55 6.62 -5.68 -31.25
N ASP A 56 7.18 -5.55 -30.04
CA ASP A 56 7.21 -6.61 -29.04
C ASP A 56 6.07 -6.45 -28.02
N LEU A 57 5.59 -7.58 -27.49
CA LEU A 57 4.69 -7.62 -26.35
C LEU A 57 5.47 -7.98 -25.09
N VAL A 58 5.45 -7.08 -24.12
CA VAL A 58 6.05 -7.25 -22.79
C VAL A 58 4.93 -7.60 -21.80
N ILE A 59 5.11 -8.69 -21.05
CA ILE A 59 4.17 -9.17 -20.03
C ILE A 59 4.89 -9.12 -18.68
N GLU A 60 4.31 -8.40 -17.71
CA GLU A 60 4.84 -8.29 -16.35
C GLU A 60 4.04 -9.20 -15.41
N LEU A 61 4.73 -10.00 -14.59
CA LEU A 61 4.12 -11.03 -13.73
C LEU A 61 4.12 -10.63 -12.26
N ALA A 62 3.19 -11.19 -11.48
CA ALA A 62 3.01 -10.92 -10.05
C ALA A 62 4.24 -11.21 -9.17
N ASP A 63 5.21 -11.99 -9.66
CA ASP A 63 6.49 -12.27 -8.99
C ASP A 63 7.68 -11.42 -9.49
N GLY A 64 7.41 -10.36 -10.25
CA GLY A 64 8.42 -9.44 -10.80
C GLY A 64 9.21 -9.99 -11.98
N ARG A 65 8.83 -11.15 -12.54
CA ARG A 65 9.35 -11.62 -13.84
C ARG A 65 8.73 -10.80 -14.99
N ILE A 66 9.54 -10.57 -16.01
CA ILE A 66 9.12 -9.99 -17.29
C ILE A 66 9.30 -11.05 -18.37
N LEU A 67 8.28 -11.25 -19.20
CA LEU A 67 8.32 -12.07 -20.41
C LEU A 67 8.26 -11.15 -21.63
N THR A 68 9.08 -11.40 -22.65
CA THR A 68 9.08 -10.64 -23.91
C THR A 68 8.76 -11.55 -25.08
N LEU A 69 7.69 -11.23 -25.81
CA LEU A 69 7.29 -11.89 -27.05
C LEU A 69 7.66 -10.98 -28.22
N ALA A 70 8.77 -11.31 -28.90
CA ALA A 70 9.33 -10.48 -29.94
C ALA A 70 8.63 -10.64 -31.29
N ASP A 71 8.52 -9.53 -32.02
CA ASP A 71 7.72 -9.38 -33.24
C ASP A 71 6.25 -9.86 -33.07
N TRP A 72 5.63 -9.63 -31.90
CA TRP A 72 4.23 -9.98 -31.65
C TRP A 72 3.26 -9.12 -32.49
N PHE A 73 3.56 -7.83 -32.66
CA PHE A 73 2.72 -6.87 -33.36
C PHE A 73 3.13 -6.69 -34.83
N HIS A 74 2.37 -7.31 -35.74
CA HIS A 74 2.56 -7.21 -37.19
C HIS A 74 1.66 -6.13 -37.84
N ASP A 75 2.13 -5.52 -38.93
CA ASP A 75 1.36 -4.57 -39.76
C ASP A 75 0.21 -5.24 -40.57
N ASP A 76 0.18 -6.57 -40.66
CA ASP A 76 -0.87 -7.33 -41.34
C ASP A 76 -1.85 -7.94 -40.32
N PRO A 77 -3.14 -7.52 -40.28
CA PRO A 77 -4.16 -8.11 -39.41
C PRO A 77 -4.41 -9.62 -39.64
N ALA A 78 -4.01 -10.18 -40.78
CA ALA A 78 -4.08 -11.63 -41.02
C ALA A 78 -2.91 -12.40 -40.40
N ALA A 79 -1.91 -11.72 -39.84
CA ALA A 79 -0.72 -12.29 -39.20
C ALA A 79 -0.75 -12.23 -37.66
N THR A 80 -1.80 -11.68 -37.04
CA THR A 80 -1.87 -11.56 -35.57
C THR A 80 -2.01 -12.93 -34.91
N GLY A 81 -1.11 -13.23 -33.97
CA GLY A 81 -1.22 -14.38 -33.10
C GLY A 81 -2.37 -14.28 -32.09
N ARG A 82 -2.56 -15.34 -31.31
CA ARG A 82 -3.48 -15.35 -30.15
C ARG A 82 -2.77 -15.81 -28.90
N LEU A 83 -3.02 -15.09 -27.80
CA LEU A 83 -2.43 -15.35 -26.50
C LEU A 83 -3.46 -16.08 -25.63
N TYR A 84 -3.02 -17.15 -24.99
CA TYR A 84 -3.81 -17.94 -24.07
C TYR A 84 -3.09 -18.04 -22.72
N LEU A 85 -3.87 -18.03 -21.65
CA LEU A 85 -3.45 -18.41 -20.30
C LEU A 85 -4.17 -19.72 -19.96
N SER A 86 -3.45 -20.69 -19.39
CA SER A 86 -4.02 -22.00 -19.05
C SER A 86 -3.41 -22.49 -17.74
N THR A 87 -4.27 -22.97 -16.84
CA THR A 87 -3.95 -23.58 -15.54
C THR A 87 -5.08 -24.54 -15.22
N ASP A 88 -4.82 -25.60 -14.46
CA ASP A 88 -5.84 -26.51 -13.89
C ASP A 88 -6.76 -27.17 -14.96
N GLY A 89 -6.36 -27.17 -16.23
CA GLY A 89 -7.16 -27.63 -17.36
C GLY A 89 -8.13 -26.59 -17.95
N ALA A 90 -8.24 -25.39 -17.37
CA ALA A 90 -8.90 -24.24 -18.00
C ALA A 90 -8.00 -23.64 -19.10
N ILE A 91 -8.60 -22.95 -20.07
CA ILE A 91 -7.86 -22.13 -21.04
C ILE A 91 -8.64 -20.85 -21.35
N THR A 92 -7.95 -19.72 -21.32
CA THR A 92 -8.51 -18.37 -21.36
C THR A 92 -7.81 -17.56 -22.44
N GLU A 93 -8.56 -17.11 -23.45
CA GLU A 93 -8.04 -16.25 -24.52
C GLU A 93 -7.87 -14.82 -24.00
N VAL A 94 -6.71 -14.21 -24.28
CA VAL A 94 -6.37 -12.83 -23.93
C VAL A 94 -6.49 -11.97 -25.18
N THR A 95 -7.47 -11.07 -25.19
CA THR A 95 -7.60 -10.04 -26.22
C THR A 95 -6.95 -8.74 -25.72
N LEU A 96 -6.03 -8.18 -26.50
CA LEU A 96 -5.31 -6.96 -26.14
C LEU A 96 -5.77 -5.78 -27.02
N ALA A 97 -6.05 -4.65 -26.38
CA ALA A 97 -6.39 -3.38 -27.03
C ALA A 97 -5.35 -2.30 -26.69
N ASP A 98 -4.95 -1.53 -27.72
CA ASP A 98 -3.96 -0.45 -27.62
C ASP A 98 -4.68 0.91 -27.52
N PRO A 99 -4.68 1.58 -26.34
CA PRO A 99 -5.31 2.88 -26.14
C PRO A 99 -4.43 4.05 -26.61
N GLY A 100 -3.19 3.80 -27.03
CA GLY A 100 -2.28 4.79 -27.60
C GLY A 100 -1.26 5.44 -26.65
N ASP A 101 -1.12 4.93 -25.41
CA ASP A 101 -0.06 5.33 -24.47
C ASP A 101 1.07 4.29 -24.32
N GLY A 102 0.88 3.08 -24.84
CA GLY A 102 1.80 1.95 -24.79
C GLY A 102 1.43 0.86 -23.78
N ILE A 103 0.50 1.13 -22.85
CA ILE A 103 -0.03 0.13 -21.91
C ILE A 103 -1.28 -0.50 -22.56
N LEU A 104 -1.35 -1.82 -22.59
CA LEU A 104 -2.40 -2.54 -23.30
C LEU A 104 -3.50 -2.98 -22.34
N ALA A 105 -4.74 -2.64 -22.66
CA ALA A 105 -5.91 -3.13 -21.95
C ALA A 105 -6.19 -4.58 -22.37
N ALA A 106 -6.18 -5.51 -21.42
CA ALA A 106 -6.52 -6.90 -21.65
C ALA A 106 -7.99 -7.19 -21.31
N SER A 107 -8.64 -8.03 -22.12
CA SER A 107 -9.86 -8.73 -21.74
C SER A 107 -9.68 -10.24 -21.86
N PHE A 108 -10.27 -10.96 -20.92
CA PHE A 108 -10.10 -12.40 -20.75
C PHE A 108 -11.39 -13.12 -21.13
N THR A 109 -11.30 -14.19 -21.93
CA THR A 109 -12.46 -15.03 -22.29
C THR A 109 -12.12 -16.49 -22.10
N THR A 110 -12.66 -17.10 -21.04
CA THR A 110 -12.50 -18.54 -20.75
C THR A 110 -13.22 -19.36 -21.81
N ALA A 111 -12.51 -20.30 -22.45
CA ALA A 111 -13.12 -21.23 -23.38
C ALA A 111 -13.94 -22.31 -22.62
N PRO A 112 -15.07 -22.79 -23.17
CA PRO A 112 -15.83 -23.88 -22.56
C PRO A 112 -14.97 -25.16 -22.48
N PRO A 113 -15.22 -26.05 -21.50
CA PRO A 113 -14.50 -27.31 -21.37
C PRO A 113 -14.61 -28.13 -22.66
N ALA A 114 -13.46 -28.57 -23.18
CA ALA A 114 -13.36 -29.04 -24.55
C ALA A 114 -14.07 -30.40 -24.77
N GLU A 115 -14.83 -30.49 -25.87
CA GLU A 115 -15.08 -31.77 -26.50
C GLU A 115 -13.73 -32.37 -26.98
N LYS A 116 -13.64 -33.72 -26.94
CA LYS A 116 -12.42 -34.55 -26.86
C LYS A 116 -11.38 -34.46 -28.00
N TRP A 117 -11.48 -33.48 -28.90
CA TRP A 117 -10.64 -33.29 -30.09
C TRP A 117 -10.49 -31.80 -30.47
N SER A 118 -10.36 -30.91 -29.49
CA SER A 118 -10.26 -29.47 -29.75
C SER A 118 -8.87 -29.08 -30.25
N PRO A 119 -8.74 -28.18 -31.24
CA PRO A 119 -7.46 -27.59 -31.64
C PRO A 119 -6.76 -26.74 -30.55
N LEU A 120 -7.38 -26.60 -29.37
CA LEU A 120 -6.80 -25.99 -28.17
C LEU A 120 -6.30 -27.02 -27.14
N ASP A 121 -6.53 -28.32 -27.35
CA ASP A 121 -6.11 -29.36 -26.40
C ASP A 121 -4.58 -29.46 -26.31
N ASP A 122 -3.86 -29.24 -27.41
CA ASP A 122 -2.38 -29.13 -27.45
C ASP A 122 -1.84 -27.87 -26.76
N LEU A 123 -2.71 -26.90 -26.41
CA LEU A 123 -2.36 -25.63 -25.76
C LEU A 123 -2.80 -25.58 -24.29
N ARG A 124 -3.38 -26.66 -23.77
CA ARG A 124 -3.88 -26.74 -22.38
C ARG A 124 -2.80 -27.26 -21.43
N PHE A 125 -2.59 -26.53 -20.33
CA PHE A 125 -1.86 -27.01 -19.18
C PHE A 125 -2.82 -27.58 -18.13
N THR A 126 -2.38 -28.62 -17.42
CA THR A 126 -3.12 -29.31 -16.35
C THR A 126 -2.32 -29.33 -15.06
N GLN A 127 -1.40 -28.38 -14.94
CA GLN A 127 -0.56 -28.11 -13.80
C GLN A 127 -1.09 -26.85 -13.10
N ASP A 128 -0.87 -26.78 -11.79
CA ASP A 128 -1.12 -25.61 -10.96
C ASP A 128 -0.27 -24.41 -11.46
N ASP A 129 -0.72 -23.17 -11.18
CA ASP A 129 -0.01 -21.95 -11.59
C ASP A 129 1.41 -21.87 -10.96
N PRO A 130 2.49 -21.81 -11.78
CA PRO A 130 3.87 -21.69 -11.32
C PRO A 130 4.22 -20.31 -10.71
N VAL A 131 3.35 -19.31 -10.84
CA VAL A 131 3.42 -18.01 -10.15
C VAL A 131 2.43 -18.03 -8.99
N VAL A 132 2.96 -18.05 -7.76
CA VAL A 132 2.14 -17.83 -6.57
C VAL A 132 1.84 -16.34 -6.46
N ALA A 133 0.70 -15.91 -6.99
CA ALA A 133 0.13 -14.60 -6.70
C ALA A 133 -0.03 -14.42 -5.18
N LEU A 134 0.19 -13.21 -4.69
CA LEU A 134 0.05 -12.88 -3.27
C LEU A 134 -1.42 -13.06 -2.85
N ALA A 135 -1.68 -14.09 -2.05
CA ALA A 135 -3.03 -14.58 -1.76
C ALA A 135 -3.85 -13.59 -0.92
N GLY A 136 -4.58 -12.69 -1.60
CA GLY A 136 -5.73 -12.00 -1.03
C GLY A 136 -6.87 -13.01 -0.81
N THR A 137 -7.39 -13.08 0.41
CA THR A 137 -8.46 -14.04 0.77
C THR A 137 -9.81 -13.60 0.22
N GLY A 138 -10.40 -14.40 -0.68
CA GLY A 138 -11.75 -14.19 -1.19
C GLY A 138 -12.06 -15.07 -2.39
N GLU A 139 -12.63 -16.26 -2.15
CA GLU A 139 -13.31 -17.03 -3.20
C GLU A 139 -14.69 -16.42 -3.43
N ASP A 140 -14.94 -15.85 -4.62
CA ASP A 140 -16.29 -15.69 -5.19
C ASP A 140 -16.22 -15.47 -6.72
N ASP A 141 -17.26 -15.89 -7.44
CA ASP A 141 -17.24 -16.15 -8.90
C ASP A 141 -17.28 -14.89 -9.80
N PRO A 142 -16.30 -14.66 -10.71
CA PRO A 142 -16.18 -13.42 -11.49
C PRO A 142 -17.10 -13.35 -12.73
N ALA A 143 -18.42 -13.34 -12.52
CA ALA A 143 -19.42 -13.08 -13.55
C ALA A 143 -19.83 -11.58 -13.63
N GLY A 144 -18.85 -10.65 -13.70
CA GLY A 144 -19.12 -9.21 -13.68
C GLY A 144 -18.07 -8.32 -14.36
N MET A 145 -18.44 -7.71 -15.49
CA MET A 145 -17.60 -6.74 -16.21
C MET A 145 -17.61 -5.35 -15.55
N GLY A 146 -16.46 -4.90 -15.03
CA GLY A 146 -16.26 -3.53 -14.51
C GLY A 146 -15.09 -2.83 -15.19
N ILE A 147 -15.36 -1.90 -16.11
CA ILE A 147 -14.33 -1.18 -16.87
C ILE A 147 -13.84 0.04 -16.08
N PHE A 148 -12.61 0.00 -15.57
CA PHE A 148 -11.97 1.15 -14.93
C PHE A 148 -11.44 2.16 -15.97
N THR A 149 -12.13 3.30 -16.11
CA THR A 149 -11.62 4.48 -16.81
C THR A 149 -11.10 5.53 -15.82
N PRO A 150 -9.79 5.78 -15.73
CA PRO A 150 -9.27 6.86 -14.89
C PRO A 150 -9.57 8.24 -15.49
N ALA A 151 -10.27 9.09 -14.75
CA ALA A 151 -10.66 10.43 -15.20
C ALA A 151 -9.49 11.43 -15.07
N LEU A 152 -8.85 11.78 -16.20
CA LEU A 152 -7.71 12.71 -16.22
C LEU A 152 -8.15 14.18 -16.04
N MET A 153 -8.23 14.63 -14.78
CA MET A 153 -8.45 16.03 -14.42
C MET A 153 -7.25 16.90 -14.82
N GLY A 154 -7.50 17.96 -15.60
CA GLY A 154 -6.44 18.74 -16.25
C GLY A 154 -5.88 19.91 -15.43
N LEU A 155 -4.56 20.03 -15.38
CA LEU A 155 -3.83 21.25 -15.05
C LEU A 155 -2.78 21.55 -16.14
N GLY A 156 -2.84 22.74 -16.74
CA GLY A 156 -1.86 23.21 -17.72
C GLY A 156 -0.97 24.31 -17.14
N GLY A 157 0.34 24.27 -17.40
CA GLY A 157 1.29 25.24 -16.84
C GLY A 157 2.73 25.12 -17.34
N THR A 158 2.99 25.61 -18.54
CA THR A 158 4.31 25.66 -19.22
C THR A 158 5.51 26.06 -18.34
N GLY A 159 6.61 25.30 -18.39
CA GLY A 159 7.92 25.68 -17.84
C GLY A 159 9.10 25.06 -18.62
N LEU A 160 10.02 25.90 -19.13
CA LEU A 160 11.19 25.49 -19.92
C LEU A 160 12.49 25.65 -19.11
N GLY A 161 13.42 24.69 -19.16
CA GLY A 161 14.76 24.88 -18.56
C GLY A 161 15.77 23.74 -18.81
N ALA A 162 16.99 24.11 -19.23
CA ALA A 162 18.17 23.27 -19.51
C ALA A 162 18.44 22.10 -18.52
N ALA A 163 18.90 20.89 -18.90
CA ALA A 163 19.96 20.45 -19.84
C ALA A 163 21.39 20.34 -19.25
N ALA A 164 22.21 19.46 -19.86
CA ALA A 164 23.65 19.20 -19.65
C ALA A 164 24.08 18.26 -18.49
N LEU A 165 24.18 16.96 -18.79
CA LEU A 165 25.14 16.04 -18.15
C LEU A 165 26.49 16.11 -18.89
N ILE A 166 27.50 16.80 -18.34
CA ILE A 166 28.88 16.80 -18.86
C ILE A 166 29.91 16.79 -17.72
N GLY A 167 30.63 15.67 -17.59
CA GLY A 167 31.93 15.54 -16.92
C GLY A 167 31.91 15.47 -15.38
N GLY A 168 32.86 14.78 -14.73
CA GLY A 168 33.89 13.88 -15.27
C GLY A 168 35.19 13.83 -14.47
N ALA A 169 35.98 12.78 -14.74
CA ALA A 169 37.36 12.53 -14.27
C ALA A 169 37.57 12.05 -12.80
N ALA A 170 38.52 11.16 -12.48
CA ALA A 170 39.31 10.22 -13.31
C ALA A 170 40.17 9.24 -12.44
N LEU A 171 40.97 8.40 -13.14
CA LEU A 171 42.22 7.70 -12.72
C LEU A 171 42.03 6.33 -12.02
N ILE A 172 42.71 5.22 -12.37
CA ILE A 172 43.86 4.87 -13.27
C ILE A 172 43.53 3.47 -13.91
N GLY A 173 43.98 2.98 -15.07
CA GLY A 173 44.94 3.39 -16.13
C GLY A 173 46.05 2.32 -16.37
N GLY A 174 46.51 1.96 -17.58
CA GLY A 174 46.08 2.29 -18.93
C GLY A 174 47.07 1.80 -20.03
N GLY A 175 46.72 2.02 -21.32
CA GLY A 175 47.60 1.89 -22.51
C GLY A 175 47.65 0.48 -23.15
N GLY A 176 47.76 0.30 -24.48
CA GLY A 176 47.76 1.22 -25.64
C GLY A 176 48.51 0.58 -26.83
N GLY A 177 48.27 0.84 -28.13
CA GLY A 177 47.28 1.65 -28.85
C GLY A 177 47.63 1.70 -30.36
N GLY A 178 46.75 2.18 -31.26
CA GLY A 178 47.11 2.38 -32.68
C GLY A 178 45.95 2.59 -33.68
N THR A 179 45.97 3.74 -34.38
CA THR A 179 45.40 4.07 -35.74
C THR A 179 44.37 3.10 -36.36
N GLY A 180 43.15 3.50 -36.72
CA GLY A 180 42.81 4.41 -37.85
C GLY A 180 42.60 3.60 -39.16
N THR A 181 41.64 3.85 -40.07
CA THR A 181 40.78 5.03 -40.35
C THR A 181 39.62 4.67 -41.30
N GLU A 182 38.50 5.40 -41.19
CA GLU A 182 37.50 5.78 -42.24
C GLU A 182 36.56 4.75 -42.94
N THR A 183 35.29 5.18 -43.02
CA THR A 183 34.20 4.87 -43.99
C THR A 183 33.41 3.53 -43.95
N PRO A 184 32.11 3.53 -44.34
CA PRO A 184 31.17 2.42 -44.14
C PRO A 184 30.71 1.69 -45.43
N GLY A 185 30.05 0.53 -45.28
CA GLY A 185 29.36 -0.20 -46.35
C GLY A 185 28.52 -1.36 -45.82
N THR A 186 27.42 -1.69 -46.50
CA THR A 186 26.41 -2.69 -46.08
C THR A 186 26.66 -4.10 -46.61
N ASP A 187 25.86 -5.03 -46.08
CA ASP A 187 25.46 -6.33 -46.65
C ASP A 187 26.36 -7.58 -46.44
N THR A 188 25.65 -8.71 -46.42
CA THR A 188 26.02 -10.09 -46.06
C THR A 188 26.65 -10.84 -47.28
N PRO A 189 27.05 -12.14 -47.24
CA PRO A 189 26.82 -13.18 -46.21
C PRO A 189 27.94 -14.23 -45.94
N ASN A 190 27.66 -15.16 -45.00
CA ASN A 190 28.07 -16.57 -44.87
C ASN A 190 29.55 -17.05 -44.99
N GLY A 191 29.91 -18.01 -44.12
CA GLY A 191 31.19 -18.75 -44.08
C GLY A 191 32.16 -18.20 -43.03
N PRO A 192 33.12 -18.99 -42.48
CA PRO A 192 33.70 -20.27 -42.96
C PRO A 192 33.20 -21.49 -42.14
N GLY A 193 33.69 -22.75 -42.23
CA GLY A 193 34.94 -23.33 -42.76
C GLY A 193 35.99 -23.50 -41.65
N ASP A 194 36.16 -24.67 -41.01
CA ASP A 194 36.79 -25.92 -41.49
C ASP A 194 38.31 -25.97 -41.22
N ASP A 195 38.74 -26.63 -40.12
CA ASP A 195 39.72 -27.74 -40.17
C ASP A 195 39.97 -28.53 -38.84
N GLY A 196 39.92 -29.87 -38.92
CA GLY A 196 40.75 -30.84 -38.16
C GLY A 196 40.37 -31.28 -36.72
N GLY A 197 40.29 -32.61 -36.46
CA GLY A 197 40.18 -33.11 -35.07
C GLY A 197 39.79 -34.56 -34.74
N ASP A 198 40.02 -35.56 -35.61
CA ASP A 198 40.11 -37.03 -35.37
C ASP A 198 39.30 -37.74 -34.24
N GLY A 199 38.57 -38.84 -34.55
CA GLY A 199 38.10 -39.79 -33.52
C GLY A 199 37.02 -40.81 -33.92
N ASP A 200 37.41 -41.92 -34.56
CA ASP A 200 36.49 -43.00 -35.02
C ASP A 200 35.78 -43.77 -33.88
N GLY A 201 34.61 -44.37 -34.16
CA GLY A 201 33.85 -45.17 -33.18
C GLY A 201 32.61 -45.88 -33.74
N ASP A 202 32.81 -47.04 -34.37
CA ASP A 202 31.81 -47.83 -35.13
C ASP A 202 30.58 -48.32 -34.33
N GLY A 203 29.47 -48.58 -35.03
CA GLY A 203 28.25 -49.17 -34.45
C GLY A 203 27.13 -49.40 -35.49
N ASP A 204 27.12 -50.56 -36.15
CA ASP A 204 26.33 -50.83 -37.37
C ASP A 204 24.86 -51.24 -37.15
N GLY A 205 24.02 -50.82 -38.11
CA GLY A 205 22.92 -51.60 -38.72
C GLY A 205 21.55 -51.69 -38.01
N ASP A 206 20.49 -52.14 -38.71
CA ASP A 206 20.27 -52.28 -40.17
C ASP A 206 18.76 -52.54 -40.41
N ASP A 207 18.24 -51.99 -41.51
CA ASP A 207 17.13 -52.40 -42.40
C ASP A 207 16.00 -53.37 -41.96
N ASP A 208 14.77 -52.88 -42.21
CA ASP A 208 13.66 -53.48 -42.98
C ASP A 208 12.94 -54.83 -42.65
N ASP A 209 11.61 -54.69 -42.69
CA ASP A 209 10.60 -55.54 -43.36
C ASP A 209 10.05 -56.88 -42.80
N SER A 210 8.80 -57.10 -43.24
CA SER A 210 8.09 -58.38 -43.45
C SER A 210 7.36 -59.10 -42.30
N ASN A 211 6.08 -58.72 -42.12
CA ASN A 211 4.88 -59.49 -42.51
C ASN A 211 4.50 -60.84 -41.83
N ASP A 212 3.17 -61.09 -41.80
CA ASP A 212 2.43 -62.33 -41.44
C ASP A 212 2.48 -62.85 -39.98
N GLY A 213 1.34 -63.38 -39.51
CA GLY A 213 1.33 -64.43 -38.46
C GLY A 213 0.19 -64.37 -37.42
N ASP A 214 -0.97 -64.97 -37.72
CA ASP A 214 -1.86 -65.52 -36.67
C ASP A 214 -1.19 -66.74 -36.01
N ASP A 215 -1.37 -66.96 -34.70
CA ASP A 215 -2.10 -68.15 -34.18
C ASP A 215 -2.13 -68.26 -32.63
N GLY A 216 -3.34 -68.50 -32.09
CA GLY A 216 -3.66 -69.67 -31.27
C GLY A 216 -3.14 -69.86 -29.83
N GLY A 217 -3.93 -69.42 -28.83
CA GLY A 217 -4.26 -70.17 -27.59
C GLY A 217 -3.13 -70.45 -26.57
N ASP A 218 -3.35 -71.25 -25.50
CA ASP A 218 -4.59 -71.66 -24.81
C ASP A 218 -4.22 -72.18 -23.38
N ASP A 219 -5.20 -72.62 -22.58
CA ASP A 219 -5.11 -73.45 -21.35
C ASP A 219 -4.40 -72.90 -20.08
N GLY A 220 -5.02 -73.07 -18.89
CA GLY A 220 -4.38 -72.69 -17.61
C GLY A 220 -5.20 -72.80 -16.30
N ASP A 221 -5.88 -73.93 -16.05
CA ASP A 221 -6.78 -74.13 -14.88
C ASP A 221 -6.11 -74.26 -13.48
N GLY A 222 -6.88 -73.87 -12.44
CA GLY A 222 -6.77 -74.37 -11.05
C GLY A 222 -6.21 -73.38 -10.00
N GLY A 223 -6.64 -73.40 -8.73
CA GLY A 223 -7.73 -74.18 -8.11
C GLY A 223 -7.67 -74.21 -6.57
N ASP A 224 -8.83 -74.03 -5.93
CA ASP A 224 -9.35 -74.59 -4.66
C ASP A 224 -8.59 -74.43 -3.30
N ASP A 225 -9.35 -73.90 -2.32
CA ASP A 225 -9.57 -74.33 -0.91
C ASP A 225 -8.61 -74.01 0.29
N ASP A 226 -9.30 -73.49 1.33
CA ASP A 226 -9.28 -73.80 2.79
C ASP A 226 -8.39 -73.12 3.89
N ASP A 227 -9.12 -72.81 4.98
CA ASP A 227 -8.83 -72.70 6.43
C ASP A 227 -7.99 -71.56 7.07
N GLY A 228 -8.56 -70.92 8.11
CA GLY A 228 -7.94 -69.82 8.87
C GLY A 228 -8.62 -69.26 10.16
N ASP A 229 -9.75 -69.80 10.62
CA ASP A 229 -10.45 -69.67 11.94
C ASP A 229 -10.49 -68.36 12.80
N GLY A 230 -11.71 -68.05 13.28
CA GLY A 230 -12.04 -67.17 14.44
C GLY A 230 -12.68 -65.83 14.05
N GLY A 231 -13.87 -65.40 14.51
CA GLY A 231 -14.70 -65.76 15.68
C GLY A 231 -15.06 -64.42 16.37
N ASP A 232 -16.26 -63.84 16.30
CA ASP A 232 -17.63 -64.25 16.68
C ASP A 232 -17.94 -64.04 18.18
N ASP A 233 -19.21 -63.78 18.52
CA ASP A 233 -19.81 -63.45 19.85
C ASP A 233 -19.48 -62.06 20.50
N GLY A 234 -20.49 -61.40 21.11
CA GLY A 234 -20.27 -60.30 22.09
C GLY A 234 -21.38 -59.23 22.23
N ASP A 235 -22.40 -59.49 23.07
CA ASP A 235 -23.42 -58.50 23.48
C ASP A 235 -23.12 -57.83 24.86
N ASP A 236 -23.95 -56.84 25.22
CA ASP A 236 -24.33 -56.36 26.57
C ASP A 236 -23.44 -55.44 27.43
N ASP A 237 -24.18 -54.66 28.24
CA ASP A 237 -23.91 -53.57 29.19
C ASP A 237 -22.94 -53.83 30.39
N ASP A 238 -22.72 -52.73 31.14
CA ASP A 238 -22.04 -52.58 32.45
C ASP A 238 -20.49 -52.50 32.45
N GLY A 239 -19.82 -51.84 33.41
CA GLY A 239 -20.26 -51.00 34.52
C GLY A 239 -19.11 -50.75 35.53
N SER A 240 -19.21 -49.74 36.41
CA SER A 240 -18.30 -49.42 37.56
C SER A 240 -16.82 -49.04 37.24
N ASP A 241 -16.05 -48.29 38.04
CA ASP A 241 -16.28 -47.32 39.15
C ASP A 241 -14.97 -46.50 39.38
N ASP A 242 -14.88 -45.76 40.50
CA ASP A 242 -13.70 -45.15 41.18
C ASP A 242 -13.18 -43.75 40.74
N ASP A 243 -13.80 -42.74 41.38
CA ASP A 243 -13.18 -41.80 42.35
C ASP A 243 -12.23 -40.65 41.94
N GLY A 244 -12.56 -39.46 42.47
CA GLY A 244 -11.73 -38.24 42.46
C GLY A 244 -12.44 -37.05 43.14
N ASP A 245 -12.38 -36.96 44.47
CA ASP A 245 -13.07 -35.95 45.30
C ASP A 245 -12.62 -34.49 45.05
N GLU A 246 -13.53 -33.53 45.21
CA GLU A 246 -13.49 -32.54 46.31
C GLU A 246 -14.84 -31.79 46.42
N ASP A 247 -15.25 -31.45 47.65
CA ASP A 247 -16.66 -31.18 48.05
C ASP A 247 -16.82 -29.86 48.84
N ASP A 248 -18.06 -29.56 49.28
CA ASP A 248 -18.49 -28.52 50.26
C ASP A 248 -18.48 -27.02 49.83
N GLY A 249 -19.66 -26.35 49.95
CA GLY A 249 -19.81 -24.91 49.65
C GLY A 249 -21.03 -24.14 50.23
N GLY A 250 -22.21 -24.77 50.37
CA GLY A 250 -23.43 -24.18 50.97
C GLY A 250 -24.24 -23.23 50.06
N ASP A 251 -25.48 -22.86 50.39
CA ASP A 251 -26.33 -23.18 51.57
C ASP A 251 -27.83 -23.07 51.17
N ASP A 252 -28.75 -23.60 51.99
CA ASP A 252 -30.12 -24.01 51.58
C ASP A 252 -31.26 -23.02 51.96
N GLY A 253 -32.44 -23.19 51.33
CA GLY A 253 -33.74 -22.62 51.76
C GLY A 253 -34.34 -21.53 50.83
N ASP A 254 -35.65 -21.26 50.84
CA ASP A 254 -36.74 -21.85 51.65
C ASP A 254 -38.10 -21.71 50.90
N ASP A 255 -39.13 -22.45 51.33
CA ASP A 255 -40.50 -22.38 50.78
C ASP A 255 -41.37 -21.29 51.49
N GLY A 256 -42.44 -20.80 50.85
CA GLY A 256 -43.64 -20.31 51.57
C GLY A 256 -44.21 -18.91 51.25
N ASP A 257 -45.44 -18.91 50.72
CA ASP A 257 -46.68 -18.30 51.24
C ASP A 257 -46.88 -16.78 51.50
N ASP A 258 -48.10 -16.35 51.12
CA ASP A 258 -49.04 -15.34 51.69
C ASP A 258 -48.80 -13.79 51.71
N ASP A 259 -49.80 -13.12 51.12
CA ASP A 259 -50.57 -11.93 51.56
C ASP A 259 -49.95 -10.51 51.75
N GLY A 260 -50.66 -9.48 51.25
CA GLY A 260 -50.39 -8.06 51.55
C GLY A 260 -51.17 -7.00 50.74
N ASP A 261 -52.46 -6.78 51.04
CA ASP A 261 -53.41 -5.81 50.43
C ASP A 261 -52.93 -4.36 50.19
N GLY A 262 -53.62 -3.62 49.28
CA GLY A 262 -53.24 -2.23 48.93
C GLY A 262 -54.26 -1.22 48.33
N GLY A 263 -55.57 -1.51 48.24
CA GLY A 263 -56.61 -0.56 47.77
C GLY A 263 -57.03 -0.72 46.29
N ASP A 264 -58.30 -0.62 45.87
CA ASP A 264 -59.44 0.26 46.24
C ASP A 264 -59.34 1.67 45.60
N ASP A 265 -60.35 2.26 44.94
CA ASP A 265 -61.59 1.77 44.31
C ASP A 265 -62.19 2.90 43.41
N ASP A 266 -63.37 2.71 42.80
CA ASP A 266 -64.22 3.70 42.08
C ASP A 266 -63.65 4.32 40.76
N GLY A 267 -64.42 4.52 39.67
CA GLY A 267 -65.82 4.18 39.38
C GLY A 267 -66.43 5.11 38.31
N GLY A 268 -67.45 4.66 37.55
CA GLY A 268 -68.25 5.52 36.64
C GLY A 268 -68.70 4.85 35.34
N ASP A 269 -70.02 4.67 35.20
CA ASP A 269 -70.70 4.19 34.00
C ASP A 269 -71.32 5.35 33.17
N ASP A 270 -71.84 5.01 31.99
CA ASP A 270 -72.92 5.66 31.23
C ASP A 270 -72.75 7.07 30.60
N ASP A 271 -73.56 7.26 29.54
CA ASP A 271 -73.91 8.49 28.79
C ASP A 271 -72.76 9.25 28.07
N GLY A 272 -72.96 9.89 26.91
CA GLY A 272 -74.16 9.99 26.06
C GLY A 272 -74.10 11.26 25.17
N ASP A 273 -74.68 11.15 23.97
CA ASP A 273 -75.25 12.22 23.13
C ASP A 273 -74.38 13.36 22.51
N ASP A 274 -74.74 13.65 21.26
CA ASP A 274 -74.84 14.93 20.53
C ASP A 274 -73.62 15.80 20.12
N ASP A 275 -73.53 15.98 18.79
CA ASP A 275 -73.45 17.22 18.00
C ASP A 275 -72.55 18.42 18.39
N ASP A 276 -71.65 18.76 17.46
CA ASP A 276 -71.51 20.09 16.83
C ASP A 276 -70.59 19.93 15.59
N GLY A 277 -70.82 20.54 14.42
CA GLY A 277 -71.89 21.46 14.04
C GLY A 277 -71.44 22.42 12.91
N ASP A 278 -71.73 22.04 11.66
CA ASP A 278 -71.80 22.89 10.45
C ASP A 278 -70.58 23.65 9.87
N SER A 279 -70.75 24.00 8.59
CA SER A 279 -70.18 25.10 7.78
C SER A 279 -68.94 24.85 6.88
N ASP A 280 -68.97 25.17 5.57
CA ASP A 280 -70.12 25.47 4.67
C ASP A 280 -69.72 25.51 3.17
N ASP A 281 -70.74 25.56 2.29
CA ASP A 281 -70.84 26.16 0.93
C ASP A 281 -70.06 25.61 -0.30
N GLY A 282 -70.80 25.44 -1.42
CA GLY A 282 -70.33 25.50 -2.82
C GLY A 282 -70.55 24.22 -3.66
N ASP A 283 -71.67 23.98 -4.36
CA ASP A 283 -72.33 24.73 -5.46
C ASP A 283 -71.46 24.82 -6.74
N ASP A 284 -71.92 24.80 -8.01
CA ASP A 284 -73.20 24.45 -8.67
C ASP A 284 -73.03 23.08 -9.42
N ASP A 285 -73.98 22.33 -10.01
CA ASP A 285 -75.45 22.37 -10.28
C ASP A 285 -75.90 20.91 -10.66
N ASP A 286 -77.19 20.51 -10.62
CA ASP A 286 -77.67 19.16 -11.03
C ASP A 286 -79.05 19.18 -11.75
N GLY A 287 -79.14 18.64 -12.97
CA GLY A 287 -80.35 18.63 -13.82
C GLY A 287 -80.04 18.33 -15.31
N ASP A 288 -80.98 17.91 -16.16
CA ASP A 288 -82.43 17.76 -15.98
C ASP A 288 -82.87 16.32 -15.64
N GLY A 289 -84.02 16.19 -14.96
CA GLY A 289 -84.80 14.95 -14.92
C GLY A 289 -86.08 15.08 -15.75
N ASP A 290 -86.49 14.01 -16.44
CA ASP A 290 -87.86 13.81 -16.91
C ASP A 290 -88.43 12.60 -16.15
N GLY A 291 -89.55 12.81 -15.45
CA GLY A 291 -90.22 11.77 -14.68
C GLY A 291 -91.14 10.91 -15.55
N GLY A 292 -91.36 9.66 -15.12
CA GLY A 292 -92.25 8.72 -15.78
C GLY A 292 -92.81 7.71 -14.78
N ASP A 293 -93.95 8.09 -14.21
CA ASP A 293 -94.99 7.27 -13.60
C ASP A 293 -94.65 6.45 -12.33
N ASP A 294 -95.15 6.99 -11.21
CA ASP A 294 -96.06 6.36 -10.23
C ASP A 294 -95.63 5.15 -9.37
N ASP A 295 -95.84 5.32 -8.04
CA ASP A 295 -96.58 4.48 -7.09
C ASP A 295 -96.39 2.93 -7.10
N ASP A 296 -96.35 2.22 -5.96
CA ASP A 296 -96.85 2.58 -4.63
C ASP A 296 -96.20 1.72 -3.51
N GLY A 297 -96.41 2.15 -2.25
CA GLY A 297 -96.50 1.24 -1.09
C GLY A 297 -95.22 0.83 -0.33
N ASP A 298 -95.09 1.33 0.90
CA ASP A 298 -95.38 0.47 2.07
C ASP A 298 -95.95 1.32 3.22
N GLY A 299 -96.76 0.73 4.10
CA GLY A 299 -97.50 1.45 5.13
C GLY A 299 -98.73 0.68 5.65
N GLY A 300 -98.49 -0.41 6.38
CA GLY A 300 -99.53 -1.28 6.95
C GLY A 300 -100.17 -0.81 8.27
N ASP A 301 -100.73 -1.81 8.97
CA ASP A 301 -101.36 -1.81 10.30
C ASP A 301 -102.81 -1.28 10.39
N GLY A 302 -103.70 -2.10 10.99
CA GLY A 302 -105.10 -1.74 11.24
C GLY A 302 -106.04 -2.95 11.39
N ASP A 303 -106.14 -3.48 12.60
CA ASP A 303 -107.01 -4.61 12.97
C ASP A 303 -108.53 -4.27 12.97
N ASP A 304 -109.32 -5.34 13.14
CA ASP A 304 -110.65 -5.44 13.78
C ASP A 304 -111.95 -5.01 13.07
N ASP A 305 -112.88 -5.99 13.10
CA ASP A 305 -114.31 -5.95 13.43
C ASP A 305 -115.42 -5.38 12.50
N ASP A 306 -116.33 -6.33 12.19
CA ASP A 306 -117.81 -6.29 12.19
C ASP A 306 -118.65 -5.40 11.24
N ASP A 307 -119.72 -6.06 10.75
CA ASP A 307 -120.92 -5.57 10.04
C ASP A 307 -120.74 -4.66 8.78
N GLY A 308 -121.75 -4.48 7.90
CA GLY A 308 -123.06 -5.12 7.74
C GLY A 308 -123.36 -5.27 6.24
N SER A 309 -124.08 -6.31 5.80
CA SER A 309 -125.55 -6.36 5.74
C SER A 309 -126.17 -5.46 4.67
N ASP A 310 -126.87 -6.09 3.72
CA ASP A 310 -127.91 -5.52 2.84
C ASP A 310 -127.37 -4.54 1.75
N GLY A 311 -127.94 -4.38 0.56
CA GLY A 311 -129.02 -5.04 -0.19
C GLY A 311 -128.83 -4.66 -1.68
N ASP A 312 -129.24 -5.50 -2.64
CA ASP A 312 -130.56 -5.45 -3.31
C ASP A 312 -130.80 -4.19 -4.16
N ASP A 313 -131.43 -4.39 -5.33
CA ASP A 313 -132.12 -3.41 -6.18
C ASP A 313 -131.27 -2.31 -6.91
N ASP A 314 -131.60 -1.85 -8.14
CA ASP A 314 -132.34 -2.46 -9.26
C ASP A 314 -132.00 -1.68 -10.57
N ASP A 315 -133.03 -1.24 -11.32
CA ASP A 315 -133.09 -0.31 -12.48
C ASP A 315 -132.15 0.94 -12.49
N GLY A 316 -131.92 1.64 -13.62
CA GLY A 316 -132.67 1.78 -14.87
C GLY A 316 -131.77 2.17 -16.08
N SER A 317 -132.29 2.53 -17.27
CA SER A 317 -133.28 3.59 -17.56
C SER A 317 -132.69 4.99 -17.22
N ASP A 318 -132.66 6.00 -18.11
CA ASP A 318 -133.20 6.15 -19.47
C ASP A 318 -132.36 7.17 -20.30
N ASP A 319 -132.75 7.36 -21.56
CA ASP A 319 -132.89 8.62 -22.31
C ASP A 319 -132.19 9.91 -21.82
N ASP A 320 -131.41 10.53 -22.72
CA ASP A 320 -131.71 11.83 -23.35
C ASP A 320 -130.63 12.04 -24.44
N ASP A 321 -130.93 12.17 -25.74
CA ASP A 321 -131.76 13.17 -26.45
C ASP A 321 -131.30 14.62 -26.25
N GLY A 322 -131.26 15.39 -27.34
CA GLY A 322 -130.73 16.76 -27.40
C GLY A 322 -129.41 16.83 -28.19
N ASP A 323 -129.42 16.90 -29.52
CA ASP A 323 -130.37 17.57 -30.42
C ASP A 323 -130.64 19.04 -30.04
N ASP A 324 -130.03 19.97 -30.78
CA ASP A 324 -130.78 20.56 -31.89
C ASP A 324 -129.81 21.06 -32.97
N ASP A 325 -130.25 21.01 -34.23
CA ASP A 325 -129.59 21.58 -35.40
C ASP A 325 -130.08 23.02 -35.64
N GLY A 326 -130.85 23.27 -36.72
CA GLY A 326 -131.41 24.57 -37.10
C GLY A 326 -130.41 25.54 -37.75
N ASP A 327 -130.08 25.50 -39.04
CA ASP A 327 -130.74 24.92 -40.24
C ASP A 327 -131.96 25.70 -40.86
N GLY A 328 -132.76 25.08 -41.76
CA GLY A 328 -133.82 25.63 -42.70
C GLY A 328 -135.23 25.92 -42.08
N GLY A 329 -136.48 25.58 -42.58
CA GLY A 329 -137.16 25.23 -43.90
C GLY A 329 -138.06 23.90 -44.17
N ASP A 330 -139.46 23.77 -44.06
CA ASP A 330 -140.69 23.00 -44.76
C ASP A 330 -141.39 21.46 -44.67
N ASP A 331 -142.79 21.24 -44.56
CA ASP A 331 -144.07 20.28 -44.90
C ASP A 331 -144.53 18.66 -44.82
N ASP A 332 -145.86 18.24 -44.49
CA ASP A 332 -147.03 17.11 -44.64
C ASP A 332 -147.04 15.43 -44.74
N ASP A 333 -148.05 14.40 -44.67
CA ASP A 333 -149.46 13.89 -44.09
C ASP A 333 -150.11 12.33 -44.44
N ASP A 334 -151.23 11.71 -43.80
CA ASP A 334 -152.27 10.46 -44.02
C ASP A 334 -152.13 8.86 -43.54
N GLY A 335 -152.99 7.72 -43.35
CA GLY A 335 -154.46 7.07 -43.39
C GLY A 335 -154.79 5.46 -42.99
N ASP A 336 -156.05 4.77 -42.91
CA ASP A 336 -156.46 3.32 -42.31
C ASP A 336 -157.85 2.38 -42.62
N GLY A 337 -158.15 1.04 -42.18
CA GLY A 337 -159.50 0.16 -42.09
C GLY A 337 -159.71 -1.52 -42.01
N GLY A 338 -160.89 -2.26 -41.61
CA GLY A 338 -161.22 -3.84 -41.54
C GLY A 338 -162.68 -4.63 -41.19
N ASP A 339 -162.94 -6.05 -41.15
CA ASP A 339 -164.25 -6.98 -40.92
C ASP A 339 -164.14 -8.64 -40.60
N ASP A 340 -164.95 -9.83 -40.45
CA ASP A 340 -166.37 -10.62 -40.51
C ASP A 340 -166.57 -12.19 -39.86
N ASP A 341 -167.65 -13.14 -40.00
CA ASP A 341 -168.17 -14.43 -39.17
C ASP A 341 -168.81 -15.92 -39.73
N GLY A 342 -169.34 -17.04 -38.99
CA GLY A 342 -169.84 -18.52 -39.39
C GLY A 342 -170.75 -19.68 -38.56
N ASP A 343 -170.94 -21.06 -38.93
CA ASP A 343 -171.72 -22.33 -38.33
C ASP A 343 -170.87 -23.58 -37.81
N VAL A 344 -171.30 -24.37 -36.79
CA VAL A 344 -170.44 -25.28 -35.96
C VAL A 344 -170.28 -26.76 -36.42
N THR A 345 -169.61 -26.94 -37.55
CA THR A 345 -168.83 -28.18 -37.78
C THR A 345 -167.54 -28.15 -36.95
N HIS A 346 -167.27 -29.19 -36.15
CA HIS A 346 -166.00 -29.27 -35.40
C HIS A 346 -164.87 -29.65 -36.35
N THR A 347 -163.92 -28.76 -36.62
CA THR A 347 -162.77 -29.04 -37.49
C THR A 347 -161.64 -29.75 -36.74
N ARG A 348 -160.77 -30.45 -37.49
CA ARG A 348 -159.51 -31.00 -36.94
C ARG A 348 -158.46 -29.90 -36.85
N GLY A 349 -157.70 -29.87 -35.75
CA GLY A 349 -156.62 -28.92 -35.53
C GLY A 349 -155.52 -29.49 -34.63
N ILE A 350 -154.34 -28.88 -34.73
CA ILE A 350 -153.22 -29.01 -33.79
C ILE A 350 -152.76 -27.60 -33.47
N ASP A 351 -152.65 -27.29 -32.18
CA ASP A 351 -152.31 -25.95 -31.70
C ASP A 351 -150.82 -25.65 -31.92
N GLY A 352 -150.46 -24.38 -32.07
CA GLY A 352 -149.08 -23.95 -32.30
C GLY A 352 -148.50 -24.33 -33.67
N ALA A 353 -149.30 -24.75 -34.65
CA ALA A 353 -148.82 -25.06 -35.99
C ALA A 353 -148.03 -23.88 -36.61
N GLY A 354 -146.74 -24.11 -36.88
CA GLY A 354 -145.82 -23.10 -37.41
C GLY A 354 -144.96 -22.35 -36.36
N THR A 355 -145.13 -22.59 -35.06
CA THR A 355 -144.17 -22.12 -34.05
C THR A 355 -143.00 -23.10 -33.89
N SER A 356 -141.94 -22.68 -33.20
CA SER A 356 -140.80 -23.51 -32.81
C SER A 356 -140.48 -23.32 -31.32
N THR A 357 -139.90 -24.33 -30.67
CA THR A 357 -139.45 -24.25 -29.26
C THR A 357 -138.17 -25.06 -29.08
N THR A 358 -137.17 -24.48 -28.43
CA THR A 358 -135.91 -25.17 -28.11
C THR A 358 -136.01 -25.84 -26.74
N LEU A 359 -135.51 -27.07 -26.62
CA LEU A 359 -135.31 -27.80 -25.37
C LEU A 359 -133.84 -28.19 -25.26
N THR A 360 -133.23 -27.84 -24.14
CA THR A 360 -131.81 -28.04 -23.85
C THR A 360 -131.60 -28.75 -22.52
N THR A 361 -130.39 -29.21 -22.20
CA THR A 361 -130.05 -29.73 -20.86
C THR A 361 -130.23 -28.71 -19.74
N ASN A 362 -130.32 -27.42 -20.08
CA ASN A 362 -130.57 -26.30 -19.15
C ASN A 362 -132.06 -25.88 -19.11
N THR A 363 -132.93 -26.52 -19.90
CA THR A 363 -134.39 -26.31 -19.82
C THR A 363 -134.97 -27.02 -18.60
N GLN A 364 -135.61 -26.28 -17.70
CA GLN A 364 -136.26 -26.84 -16.51
C GLN A 364 -137.46 -27.73 -16.89
N ASP A 365 -137.50 -28.96 -16.36
CA ASP A 365 -138.51 -29.99 -16.65
C ASP A 365 -138.89 -30.12 -18.15
N PRO A 366 -137.95 -30.54 -19.02
CA PRO A 366 -138.11 -30.49 -20.47
C PRO A 366 -139.16 -31.50 -20.93
N THR A 367 -140.40 -31.02 -21.05
CA THR A 367 -141.58 -31.83 -21.37
C THR A 367 -142.42 -31.12 -22.44
N ILE A 368 -142.76 -31.84 -23.50
CA ILE A 368 -143.58 -31.30 -24.59
C ILE A 368 -145.03 -31.71 -24.36
N THR A 369 -145.94 -30.76 -24.20
CA THR A 369 -147.39 -31.03 -24.26
C THR A 369 -147.96 -30.38 -25.52
N LEU A 370 -148.65 -31.18 -26.32
CA LEU A 370 -149.34 -30.76 -27.53
C LEU A 370 -150.85 -30.90 -27.35
N THR A 371 -151.60 -29.95 -27.88
CA THR A 371 -153.07 -29.91 -27.86
C THR A 371 -153.64 -29.65 -29.24
N GLY A 372 -154.96 -29.80 -29.38
CA GLY A 372 -155.68 -29.43 -30.59
C GLY A 372 -157.14 -29.84 -30.54
N THR A 373 -157.79 -29.83 -31.70
CA THR A 373 -159.23 -30.08 -31.88
C THR A 373 -159.52 -31.24 -32.84
N GLY A 374 -160.72 -31.82 -32.75
CA GLY A 374 -161.21 -32.88 -33.64
C GLY A 374 -162.68 -33.22 -33.40
N HIS A 375 -163.19 -34.32 -33.98
CA HIS A 375 -164.53 -34.79 -33.63
C HIS A 375 -164.49 -35.66 -32.36
N PRO A 376 -165.43 -35.49 -31.40
CA PRO A 376 -165.46 -36.27 -30.17
C PRO A 376 -165.39 -37.79 -30.34
N GLY A 377 -164.51 -38.44 -29.58
CA GLY A 377 -164.33 -39.89 -29.54
C GLY A 377 -163.37 -40.46 -30.61
N GLU A 378 -162.77 -39.63 -31.46
CA GLU A 378 -161.74 -40.07 -32.40
C GLU A 378 -160.38 -40.30 -31.74
N THR A 379 -159.52 -41.13 -32.36
CA THR A 379 -158.15 -41.38 -31.88
C THR A 379 -157.14 -40.55 -32.66
N VAL A 380 -156.30 -39.81 -31.94
CA VAL A 380 -155.22 -38.97 -32.47
C VAL A 380 -153.88 -39.59 -32.10
N SER A 381 -153.04 -39.87 -33.08
CA SER A 381 -151.64 -40.26 -32.90
C SER A 381 -150.76 -39.04 -33.14
N VAL A 382 -150.23 -38.48 -32.06
CA VAL A 382 -149.30 -37.35 -32.09
C VAL A 382 -147.88 -37.91 -32.19
N THR A 383 -147.06 -37.39 -33.11
CA THR A 383 -145.70 -37.89 -33.37
C THR A 383 -144.72 -36.72 -33.46
N ILE A 384 -143.59 -36.82 -32.76
CA ILE A 384 -142.45 -35.90 -32.81
C ILE A 384 -141.21 -36.76 -33.09
N GLY A 385 -140.50 -36.52 -34.19
CA GLY A 385 -139.35 -37.34 -34.57
C GLY A 385 -139.73 -38.82 -34.74
N ASP A 386 -139.03 -39.71 -34.02
CA ASP A 386 -139.31 -41.15 -33.95
C ASP A 386 -140.37 -41.53 -32.87
N ARG A 387 -140.80 -40.58 -32.05
CA ARG A 387 -141.64 -40.82 -30.86
C ARG A 387 -143.09 -40.47 -31.12
N SER A 388 -144.01 -41.34 -30.69
CA SER A 388 -145.44 -41.10 -30.81
C SER A 388 -146.21 -41.41 -29.53
N GLN A 389 -147.31 -40.70 -29.34
CA GLN A 389 -148.28 -40.85 -28.25
C GLN A 389 -149.69 -40.87 -28.84
N THR A 390 -150.53 -41.81 -28.38
CA THR A 390 -151.93 -41.90 -28.81
C THR A 390 -152.86 -41.38 -27.72
N THR A 391 -153.79 -40.53 -28.13
CA THR A 391 -154.80 -39.90 -27.28
C THR A 391 -156.17 -39.95 -27.98
N THR A 392 -157.24 -39.58 -27.27
CA THR A 392 -158.60 -39.54 -27.83
C THR A 392 -159.23 -38.17 -27.65
N VAL A 393 -159.91 -37.69 -28.68
CA VAL A 393 -160.65 -36.41 -28.63
C VAL A 393 -161.79 -36.51 -27.61
N GLY A 394 -161.83 -35.57 -26.67
CA GLY A 394 -162.82 -35.47 -25.62
C GLY A 394 -164.22 -35.13 -26.12
N SER A 395 -165.21 -35.20 -25.22
CA SER A 395 -166.62 -34.86 -25.52
C SER A 395 -166.86 -33.37 -25.86
N ASP A 396 -165.87 -32.54 -25.54
CA ASP A 396 -165.74 -31.11 -25.82
C ASP A 396 -165.07 -30.82 -27.18
N GLY A 397 -164.50 -31.83 -27.84
CA GLY A 397 -163.81 -31.68 -29.12
C GLY A 397 -162.32 -31.37 -29.04
N THR A 398 -161.71 -31.35 -27.85
CA THR A 398 -160.27 -31.12 -27.67
C THR A 398 -159.48 -32.43 -27.48
N TRP A 399 -158.17 -32.40 -27.67
CA TRP A 399 -157.26 -33.49 -27.32
C TRP A 399 -155.94 -32.96 -26.75
N SER A 400 -155.22 -33.81 -26.02
CA SER A 400 -153.88 -33.51 -25.51
C SER A 400 -152.99 -34.75 -25.50
N ALA A 401 -151.69 -34.57 -25.76
CA ALA A 401 -150.65 -35.60 -25.65
C ALA A 401 -149.35 -34.98 -25.08
N THR A 402 -148.75 -35.65 -24.10
CA THR A 402 -147.53 -35.18 -23.43
C THR A 402 -146.37 -36.17 -23.62
N PHE A 403 -145.21 -35.64 -23.96
CA PHE A 403 -143.93 -36.34 -24.04
C PHE A 403 -143.06 -35.89 -22.86
N PRO A 404 -142.78 -36.76 -21.87
CA PRO A 404 -141.83 -36.44 -20.81
C PRO A 404 -140.39 -36.42 -21.33
N ALA A 405 -139.44 -35.85 -20.58
CA ALA A 405 -138.03 -35.75 -20.95
C ALA A 405 -137.42 -37.07 -21.48
N THR A 406 -137.64 -38.18 -20.77
CA THR A 406 -137.16 -39.52 -21.17
C THR A 406 -137.87 -40.10 -22.40
N GLY A 407 -138.97 -39.48 -22.84
CA GLY A 407 -139.77 -39.84 -24.01
C GLY A 407 -139.49 -38.96 -25.24
N LEU A 408 -138.62 -37.96 -25.15
CA LEU A 408 -138.22 -37.10 -26.28
C LEU A 408 -137.41 -37.89 -27.35
N PRO A 409 -137.42 -37.43 -28.62
CA PRO A 409 -136.47 -37.86 -29.65
C PRO A 409 -135.00 -37.63 -29.25
N ALA A 410 -134.08 -38.17 -30.06
CA ALA A 410 -132.68 -37.75 -30.03
C ALA A 410 -132.50 -36.33 -30.61
N ASP A 411 -131.33 -35.74 -30.37
CA ASP A 411 -131.04 -34.33 -30.68
C ASP A 411 -131.24 -33.97 -32.18
N GLY A 412 -131.64 -32.72 -32.43
CA GLY A 412 -131.99 -32.19 -33.75
C GLY A 412 -133.34 -31.46 -33.79
N THR A 413 -133.74 -31.02 -34.99
CA THR A 413 -135.02 -30.32 -35.21
C THR A 413 -136.12 -31.28 -35.68
N HIS A 414 -137.21 -31.37 -34.91
CA HIS A 414 -138.32 -32.31 -35.14
C HIS A 414 -139.66 -31.58 -35.23
N THR A 415 -140.36 -31.68 -36.35
CA THR A 415 -141.73 -31.17 -36.48
C THR A 415 -142.75 -32.16 -35.92
N ALA A 416 -143.64 -31.68 -35.06
CA ALA A 416 -144.75 -32.47 -34.54
C ALA A 416 -145.82 -32.70 -35.62
N THR A 417 -146.50 -33.84 -35.59
CA THR A 417 -147.65 -34.15 -36.45
C THR A 417 -148.76 -34.83 -35.66
N ALA A 418 -150.02 -34.51 -35.96
CA ALA A 418 -151.20 -35.17 -35.39
C ALA A 418 -151.94 -35.95 -36.48
N THR A 419 -151.94 -37.28 -36.39
CA THR A 419 -152.69 -38.17 -37.30
C THR A 419 -153.96 -38.66 -36.64
N PHE A 420 -155.10 -38.18 -37.13
CA PHE A 420 -156.43 -38.59 -36.71
C PHE A 420 -156.84 -39.85 -37.48
N THR A 421 -157.39 -40.84 -36.78
CA THR A 421 -157.78 -42.13 -37.37
C THR A 421 -159.27 -42.41 -37.19
N GLY A 422 -159.92 -42.76 -38.30
CA GLY A 422 -161.37 -42.93 -38.41
C GLY A 422 -161.79 -43.37 -39.81
N ALA A 423 -163.04 -43.10 -40.20
CA ALA A 423 -163.51 -43.35 -41.57
C ALA A 423 -162.78 -42.47 -42.61
N ASP A 424 -162.53 -41.20 -42.24
CA ASP A 424 -161.79 -40.21 -43.02
C ASP A 424 -160.58 -39.74 -42.20
N SER A 425 -159.47 -40.48 -42.33
CA SER A 425 -158.22 -40.21 -41.59
C SER A 425 -157.46 -39.02 -42.20
N GLN A 426 -156.88 -38.16 -41.35
CA GLN A 426 -156.14 -36.97 -41.77
C GLN A 426 -154.93 -36.74 -40.87
N THR A 427 -153.81 -36.32 -41.45
CA THR A 427 -152.62 -35.87 -40.71
C THR A 427 -152.47 -34.36 -40.84
N LEU A 428 -152.17 -33.68 -39.73
CA LEU A 428 -151.86 -32.25 -39.66
C LEU A 428 -150.44 -32.06 -39.12
N SER A 429 -149.78 -30.98 -39.54
CA SER A 429 -148.47 -30.56 -39.01
C SER A 429 -148.67 -29.56 -37.87
N GLY A 430 -147.92 -29.73 -36.79
CA GLY A 430 -147.90 -28.87 -35.60
C GLY A 430 -146.63 -28.01 -35.50
N PRO A 431 -146.26 -27.60 -34.27
CA PRO A 431 -145.01 -26.87 -34.01
C PRO A 431 -143.77 -27.72 -34.25
N ALA A 432 -142.62 -27.06 -34.36
CA ALA A 432 -141.30 -27.69 -34.34
C ALA A 432 -140.65 -27.64 -32.96
N PHE A 433 -139.76 -28.60 -32.70
CA PHE A 433 -138.94 -28.65 -31.50
C PHE A 433 -137.48 -28.82 -31.90
N VAL A 434 -136.61 -27.91 -31.46
CA VAL A 434 -135.17 -28.09 -31.51
C VAL A 434 -134.78 -28.73 -30.19
N ILE A 435 -134.22 -29.93 -30.22
CA ILE A 435 -133.86 -30.70 -29.03
C ILE A 435 -132.34 -30.84 -29.03
N ASP A 436 -131.70 -30.49 -27.91
CA ASP A 436 -130.28 -30.76 -27.68
C ASP A 436 -130.03 -31.07 -26.21
N MET A 437 -130.00 -32.37 -25.90
CA MET A 437 -129.79 -32.92 -24.57
C MET A 437 -128.35 -33.41 -24.36
N THR A 438 -127.42 -33.04 -25.26
CA THR A 438 -125.99 -33.29 -25.14
C THR A 438 -125.31 -32.10 -24.43
N ARG A 439 -124.05 -32.27 -24.01
CA ARG A 439 -123.21 -31.19 -23.48
C ARG A 439 -121.85 -31.25 -24.19
N PRO A 440 -121.21 -30.11 -24.49
CA PRO A 440 -119.92 -30.11 -25.19
C PRO A 440 -118.86 -30.82 -24.33
N PRO A 441 -117.98 -31.67 -24.90
CA PRO A 441 -116.77 -32.13 -24.21
C PRO A 441 -115.87 -30.94 -23.84
N LEU A 442 -115.03 -31.11 -22.82
CA LEU A 442 -114.04 -30.12 -22.41
C LEU A 442 -112.83 -30.83 -21.79
N GLU A 443 -111.64 -30.58 -22.33
CA GLU A 443 -110.35 -31.04 -21.83
C GLU A 443 -109.36 -29.87 -21.87
N ALA A 444 -108.47 -29.77 -20.88
CA ALA A 444 -107.24 -29.00 -20.97
C ALA A 444 -106.10 -29.90 -21.48
N THR A 445 -105.15 -29.34 -22.24
CA THR A 445 -104.03 -30.08 -22.84
C THR A 445 -102.67 -29.42 -22.66
N ASP A 446 -102.61 -28.20 -22.12
CA ASP A 446 -101.36 -27.47 -21.85
C ASP A 446 -101.55 -26.39 -20.77
N GLY A 447 -100.51 -26.09 -19.99
CA GLY A 447 -100.46 -25.00 -19.01
C GLY A 447 -101.06 -25.31 -17.62
N THR A 448 -101.10 -26.59 -17.20
CA THR A 448 -101.76 -27.01 -15.95
C THR A 448 -100.96 -28.04 -15.15
N GLN A 449 -101.27 -28.19 -13.86
CA GLN A 449 -100.70 -29.26 -13.02
C GLN A 449 -101.01 -30.67 -13.57
N ALA A 450 -102.16 -30.85 -14.25
CA ALA A 450 -102.56 -32.12 -14.84
C ALA A 450 -101.72 -32.51 -16.07
N THR A 451 -101.16 -31.52 -16.77
CA THR A 451 -100.26 -31.70 -17.92
C THR A 451 -98.78 -31.72 -17.49
N GLY A 452 -98.48 -31.21 -16.30
CA GLY A 452 -97.18 -31.29 -15.63
C GLY A 452 -96.50 -29.94 -15.41
N ASP A 453 -97.21 -28.85 -15.69
CA ASP A 453 -96.63 -27.52 -15.84
C ASP A 453 -96.62 -26.74 -14.53
N VAL A 454 -95.54 -25.96 -14.34
CA VAL A 454 -95.36 -25.00 -13.24
C VAL A 454 -94.89 -23.71 -13.88
N VAL A 455 -95.67 -22.63 -13.73
CA VAL A 455 -95.35 -21.33 -14.31
C VAL A 455 -94.20 -20.70 -13.54
N ASN A 456 -93.04 -20.54 -14.18
CA ASN A 456 -91.92 -19.81 -13.62
C ASN A 456 -92.05 -18.28 -13.80
N ARG A 457 -91.17 -17.51 -13.17
CA ARG A 457 -91.15 -16.03 -13.20
C ARG A 457 -91.03 -15.45 -14.62
N LEU A 458 -90.35 -16.15 -15.54
CA LEU A 458 -90.22 -15.70 -16.92
C LEU A 458 -91.51 -15.92 -17.71
N GLU A 459 -92.14 -17.09 -17.55
CA GLU A 459 -93.43 -17.42 -18.16
C GLU A 459 -94.58 -16.55 -17.63
N HIS A 460 -94.58 -16.29 -16.31
CA HIS A 460 -95.50 -15.36 -15.66
C HIS A 460 -95.42 -13.95 -16.28
N GLY A 461 -94.19 -13.43 -16.45
CA GLY A 461 -93.94 -12.13 -17.08
C GLY A 461 -94.23 -12.08 -18.58
N GLN A 462 -94.14 -13.21 -19.30
CA GLN A 462 -94.47 -13.30 -20.73
C GLN A 462 -95.95 -13.57 -21.02
N GLY A 463 -96.69 -14.15 -20.06
CA GLY A 463 -98.12 -14.44 -20.15
C GLY A 463 -98.42 -15.95 -20.10
N ILE A 464 -99.18 -16.34 -19.07
CA ILE A 464 -99.63 -17.71 -18.82
C ILE A 464 -100.62 -18.11 -19.90
N THR A 465 -100.23 -19.04 -20.77
CA THR A 465 -101.10 -19.56 -21.83
C THR A 465 -101.62 -20.94 -21.47
N LEU A 466 -102.94 -21.11 -21.54
CA LEU A 466 -103.63 -22.38 -21.40
C LEU A 466 -104.13 -22.85 -22.77
N SER A 467 -104.16 -24.16 -23.01
CA SER A 467 -104.81 -24.72 -24.20
C SER A 467 -105.59 -26.00 -23.90
N GLY A 468 -106.46 -26.38 -24.83
CA GLY A 468 -107.28 -27.57 -24.70
C GLY A 468 -108.15 -27.87 -25.91
N THR A 469 -109.18 -28.71 -25.69
CA THR A 469 -110.18 -29.06 -26.71
C THR A 469 -111.61 -28.96 -26.17
N THR A 470 -112.55 -28.71 -27.07
CA THR A 470 -113.99 -28.57 -26.87
C THR A 470 -114.76 -29.01 -28.13
N GLU A 471 -116.08 -28.80 -28.18
CA GLU A 471 -116.86 -28.96 -29.41
C GLU A 471 -116.61 -27.81 -30.40
N PRO A 472 -116.39 -28.07 -31.71
CA PRO A 472 -116.24 -27.01 -32.71
C PRO A 472 -117.45 -26.07 -32.74
N GLY A 473 -117.19 -24.76 -32.57
CA GLY A 473 -118.24 -23.73 -32.50
C GLY A 473 -118.86 -23.52 -31.11
N ALA A 474 -118.46 -24.30 -30.10
CA ALA A 474 -118.68 -23.91 -28.71
C ALA A 474 -117.78 -22.73 -28.31
N THR A 475 -118.16 -22.03 -27.25
CA THR A 475 -117.31 -21.06 -26.53
C THR A 475 -116.68 -21.75 -25.32
N VAL A 476 -115.50 -21.32 -24.88
CA VAL A 476 -114.87 -21.77 -23.63
C VAL A 476 -114.43 -20.57 -22.82
N ARG A 477 -114.80 -20.54 -21.55
CA ARG A 477 -114.51 -19.47 -20.58
C ARG A 477 -113.66 -20.03 -19.46
N ILE A 478 -112.58 -19.36 -19.11
CA ILE A 478 -111.68 -19.76 -18.02
C ILE A 478 -111.66 -18.67 -16.95
N THR A 479 -111.82 -19.08 -15.70
CA THR A 479 -111.74 -18.23 -14.50
C THR A 479 -110.58 -18.69 -13.62
N ILE A 480 -109.71 -17.75 -13.24
CA ILE A 480 -108.57 -17.94 -12.34
C ILE A 480 -108.72 -16.93 -11.20
N GLY A 481 -109.03 -17.41 -10.00
CA GLY A 481 -109.42 -16.53 -8.89
C GLY A 481 -110.66 -15.70 -9.27
N THR A 482 -110.53 -14.37 -9.28
CA THR A 482 -111.57 -13.43 -9.74
C THR A 482 -111.52 -13.16 -11.25
N THR A 483 -110.37 -13.36 -11.91
CA THR A 483 -110.16 -12.96 -13.30
C THR A 483 -110.76 -13.98 -14.26
N THR A 484 -111.58 -13.52 -15.22
CA THR A 484 -112.25 -14.40 -16.19
C THR A 484 -111.98 -13.94 -17.61
N ARG A 485 -111.56 -14.86 -18.48
CA ARG A 485 -111.29 -14.63 -19.90
C ARG A 485 -111.98 -15.67 -20.78
N ASP A 486 -112.44 -15.24 -21.95
CA ASP A 486 -112.93 -16.15 -23.00
C ASP A 486 -111.77 -16.62 -23.87
N ALA A 487 -111.72 -17.92 -24.12
CA ALA A 487 -110.74 -18.54 -25.01
C ALA A 487 -111.11 -18.35 -26.48
N THR A 488 -110.09 -18.25 -27.33
CA THR A 488 -110.28 -18.38 -28.77
C THR A 488 -110.43 -19.86 -29.10
N VAL A 489 -111.62 -20.25 -29.59
CA VAL A 489 -111.93 -21.62 -30.06
C VAL A 489 -111.83 -21.65 -31.59
N ALA A 490 -111.12 -22.63 -32.15
CA ALA A 490 -110.92 -22.80 -33.58
C ALA A 490 -111.97 -23.72 -34.24
N ASP A 491 -112.00 -23.72 -35.58
CA ASP A 491 -112.90 -24.54 -36.42
C ASP A 491 -112.78 -26.07 -36.18
N ASP A 492 -111.71 -26.54 -35.53
CA ASP A 492 -111.48 -27.94 -35.18
C ASP A 492 -111.77 -28.28 -33.70
N GLY A 493 -112.21 -27.30 -32.90
CA GLY A 493 -112.50 -27.47 -31.48
C GLY A 493 -111.28 -27.33 -30.56
N THR A 494 -110.08 -27.05 -31.07
CA THR A 494 -108.97 -26.61 -30.21
C THR A 494 -109.26 -25.22 -29.62
N TRP A 495 -108.82 -24.97 -28.40
CA TRP A 495 -108.98 -23.66 -27.76
C TRP A 495 -107.70 -23.20 -27.06
N THR A 496 -107.52 -21.88 -26.96
CA THR A 496 -106.43 -21.27 -26.18
C THR A 496 -106.85 -19.94 -25.56
N VAL A 497 -106.29 -19.63 -24.38
CA VAL A 497 -106.43 -18.36 -23.68
C VAL A 497 -105.08 -17.98 -23.06
N THR A 498 -104.75 -16.69 -23.07
CA THR A 498 -103.58 -16.16 -22.36
C THR A 498 -104.02 -15.19 -21.28
N PHE A 499 -103.46 -15.37 -20.09
CA PHE A 499 -103.54 -14.48 -18.94
C PHE A 499 -102.19 -13.78 -18.77
N THR A 500 -102.21 -12.48 -18.51
CA THR A 500 -101.04 -11.67 -18.17
C THR A 500 -100.61 -11.92 -16.72
N GLY A 501 -99.35 -11.59 -16.37
CA GLY A 501 -98.89 -11.66 -14.98
C GLY A 501 -99.66 -10.77 -13.99
N ALA A 502 -100.44 -9.80 -14.48
CA ALA A 502 -101.35 -8.99 -13.66
C ALA A 502 -102.72 -9.65 -13.44
N ASP A 503 -103.17 -10.52 -14.35
CA ASP A 503 -104.44 -11.25 -14.19
C ASP A 503 -104.36 -12.35 -13.10
N VAL A 504 -103.16 -12.89 -12.87
CA VAL A 504 -102.85 -13.99 -11.96
C VAL A 504 -101.60 -13.61 -11.17
N PRO A 505 -101.70 -13.12 -9.93
CA PRO A 505 -100.53 -12.66 -9.18
C PRO A 505 -99.56 -13.82 -8.84
N GLY A 506 -98.25 -13.52 -8.86
CA GLY A 506 -97.16 -14.52 -8.74
C GLY A 506 -96.92 -15.09 -7.34
N GLY A 507 -95.74 -15.68 -7.14
CA GLY A 507 -95.28 -16.39 -5.94
C GLY A 507 -95.22 -17.91 -6.11
N ASP A 508 -94.77 -18.62 -5.08
CA ASP A 508 -94.89 -20.08 -4.94
C ASP A 508 -96.29 -20.41 -4.41
N ARG A 509 -97.15 -20.95 -5.28
CA ARG A 509 -98.54 -21.32 -4.95
C ARG A 509 -99.20 -22.23 -5.98
N SER A 510 -100.24 -22.93 -5.54
CA SER A 510 -101.25 -23.55 -6.43
C SER A 510 -102.57 -22.78 -6.36
N THR A 511 -103.23 -22.60 -7.50
CA THR A 511 -104.52 -21.90 -7.63
C THR A 511 -105.50 -22.76 -8.44
N ASP A 512 -106.70 -22.98 -7.92
CA ASP A 512 -107.77 -23.66 -8.66
C ASP A 512 -108.26 -22.79 -9.84
N ILE A 513 -108.39 -23.40 -11.02
CA ILE A 513 -108.90 -22.74 -12.23
C ILE A 513 -110.18 -23.44 -12.70
N THR A 514 -111.20 -22.65 -13.07
CA THR A 514 -112.49 -23.18 -13.54
C THR A 514 -112.66 -22.93 -15.02
N LEU A 515 -112.87 -23.99 -15.80
CA LEU A 515 -113.10 -23.94 -17.24
C LEU A 515 -114.55 -24.30 -17.53
N THR A 516 -115.26 -23.51 -18.33
CA THR A 516 -116.64 -23.79 -18.75
C THR A 516 -116.80 -23.67 -20.26
N ALA A 517 -117.15 -24.77 -20.91
CA ALA A 517 -117.57 -24.81 -22.31
C ALA A 517 -119.07 -24.58 -22.42
N THR A 518 -119.51 -23.81 -23.42
CA THR A 518 -120.92 -23.57 -23.74
C THR A 518 -121.15 -23.73 -25.24
N ASP A 519 -122.03 -24.65 -25.65
CA ASP A 519 -122.34 -24.89 -27.07
C ASP A 519 -123.25 -23.82 -27.70
N THR A 520 -123.56 -23.99 -28.99
CA THR A 520 -124.37 -23.03 -29.77
C THR A 520 -125.85 -22.95 -29.38
N LEU A 521 -126.37 -23.90 -28.58
CA LEU A 521 -127.73 -23.91 -28.05
C LEU A 521 -127.79 -23.62 -26.54
N GLY A 522 -126.63 -23.51 -25.89
CA GLY A 522 -126.45 -23.07 -24.51
C GLY A 522 -126.31 -24.19 -23.49
N ASN A 523 -125.98 -25.43 -23.88
CA ASN A 523 -125.60 -26.46 -22.90
C ASN A 523 -124.18 -26.23 -22.40
N THR A 524 -123.94 -26.49 -21.12
CA THR A 524 -122.67 -26.18 -20.46
C THR A 524 -121.95 -27.41 -19.90
N THR A 525 -120.63 -27.43 -19.99
CA THR A 525 -119.75 -28.37 -19.27
C THR A 525 -118.72 -27.56 -18.49
N THR A 526 -118.62 -27.81 -17.18
CA THR A 526 -117.66 -27.14 -16.30
C THR A 526 -116.66 -28.15 -15.73
N ARG A 527 -115.39 -27.77 -15.67
CA ARG A 527 -114.28 -28.49 -15.03
C ARG A 527 -113.48 -27.58 -14.12
N THR A 528 -112.77 -28.20 -13.19
CA THR A 528 -111.77 -27.58 -12.33
C THR A 528 -110.42 -28.24 -12.59
N GLU A 529 -109.41 -27.47 -12.90
CA GLU A 529 -108.00 -27.89 -12.96
C GLU A 529 -107.18 -27.06 -11.97
N VAL A 530 -105.88 -27.32 -11.84
CA VAL A 530 -104.98 -26.54 -10.96
C VAL A 530 -103.89 -25.88 -11.81
N LEU A 531 -103.64 -24.60 -11.56
CA LEU A 531 -102.48 -23.87 -12.05
C LEU A 531 -101.44 -23.80 -10.91
N VAL A 532 -100.20 -24.24 -11.17
CA VAL A 532 -99.08 -24.06 -10.24
C VAL A 532 -98.23 -22.89 -10.73
N LEU A 533 -97.86 -22.01 -9.82
CA LEU A 533 -96.89 -20.95 -10.04
C LEU A 533 -95.75 -21.14 -9.05
N ASP A 534 -94.53 -20.93 -9.52
CA ASP A 534 -93.36 -20.70 -8.69
C ASP A 534 -92.55 -19.60 -9.36
N THR A 535 -92.83 -18.35 -8.97
CA THR A 535 -92.14 -17.17 -9.52
C THR A 535 -91.10 -16.60 -8.55
N ILE A 536 -90.61 -17.40 -7.60
CA ILE A 536 -89.67 -16.96 -6.57
C ILE A 536 -88.24 -17.32 -6.97
N ASP A 537 -87.35 -16.33 -7.00
CA ASP A 537 -85.96 -16.57 -7.32
C ASP A 537 -85.23 -17.32 -6.18
N PRO A 538 -84.45 -18.38 -6.49
CA PRO A 538 -83.74 -19.16 -5.48
C PRO A 538 -82.61 -18.34 -4.83
N PRO A 539 -82.55 -18.24 -3.48
CA PRO A 539 -81.53 -17.43 -2.81
C PRO A 539 -80.12 -17.88 -3.18
N LEU A 540 -79.23 -16.89 -3.37
CA LEU A 540 -77.82 -17.06 -3.71
C LEU A 540 -76.99 -15.94 -3.06
N ALA A 541 -75.81 -16.27 -2.54
CA ALA A 541 -74.83 -15.30 -2.07
C ALA A 541 -73.40 -15.79 -2.34
N LEU A 542 -72.48 -14.85 -2.55
CA LEU A 542 -71.06 -15.07 -2.78
C LEU A 542 -70.25 -14.37 -1.67
N ARG A 543 -69.44 -15.13 -0.93
CA ARG A 543 -68.52 -14.58 0.09
C ARG A 543 -67.38 -13.79 -0.60
N PRO A 544 -66.64 -12.94 0.13
CA PRO A 544 -65.36 -12.45 -0.34
C PRO A 544 -64.45 -13.59 -0.80
N MET A 545 -63.66 -13.33 -1.83
CA MET A 545 -62.73 -14.27 -2.44
C MET A 545 -61.32 -13.89 -2.01
N ALA A 546 -60.49 -14.85 -1.56
CA ALA A 546 -59.44 -14.52 -0.58
C ALA A 546 -60.05 -13.80 0.65
N SER A 547 -59.31 -12.98 1.39
CA SER A 547 -59.89 -12.18 2.51
C SER A 547 -60.72 -10.97 2.05
N ASP A 548 -60.44 -10.44 0.86
CA ASP A 548 -60.71 -9.05 0.48
C ASP A 548 -60.91 -8.83 -1.04
N ASP A 549 -61.20 -9.89 -1.80
CA ASP A 549 -61.29 -9.94 -3.27
C ASP A 549 -59.98 -9.68 -4.02
N THR A 550 -58.83 -9.70 -3.34
CA THR A 550 -57.50 -9.62 -3.95
C THR A 550 -56.68 -10.86 -3.64
N VAL A 551 -56.27 -11.61 -4.67
CA VAL A 551 -55.35 -12.74 -4.50
C VAL A 551 -53.90 -12.23 -4.50
N ASN A 552 -53.26 -12.23 -3.33
CA ASN A 552 -51.85 -11.87 -3.23
C ASN A 552 -50.89 -13.02 -3.59
N ARG A 553 -49.58 -12.75 -3.65
CA ARG A 553 -48.53 -13.73 -4.03
C ARG A 553 -48.51 -14.99 -3.16
N ALA A 554 -48.77 -14.87 -1.86
CA ALA A 554 -48.78 -16.01 -0.96
C ALA A 554 -50.06 -16.84 -1.10
N GLU A 555 -51.18 -16.16 -1.37
CA GLU A 555 -52.49 -16.77 -1.63
C GLU A 555 -52.54 -17.48 -2.98
N ALA A 556 -51.97 -16.89 -4.03
CA ALA A 556 -51.80 -17.54 -5.34
C ALA A 556 -50.94 -18.81 -5.26
N GLN A 557 -50.03 -18.90 -4.27
CA GLN A 557 -49.20 -20.07 -3.98
C GLN A 557 -49.85 -21.04 -2.96
N SER A 558 -51.07 -20.78 -2.53
CA SER A 558 -51.82 -21.58 -1.55
C SER A 558 -53.12 -22.14 -2.16
N ASP A 559 -53.70 -23.16 -1.54
CA ASP A 559 -55.05 -23.61 -1.91
C ASP A 559 -56.09 -22.59 -1.43
N LEU A 560 -56.90 -22.10 -2.37
CA LEU A 560 -57.95 -21.10 -2.13
C LEU A 560 -59.35 -21.75 -2.19
N VAL A 561 -60.34 -21.09 -1.59
CA VAL A 561 -61.73 -21.56 -1.61
C VAL A 561 -62.66 -20.40 -1.93
N ILE A 562 -63.27 -20.42 -3.11
CA ILE A 562 -64.42 -19.58 -3.43
C ILE A 562 -65.67 -20.27 -2.87
N GLY A 563 -66.56 -19.54 -2.21
CA GLY A 563 -67.72 -20.14 -1.57
C GLY A 563 -68.83 -19.15 -1.25
N GLY A 564 -69.96 -19.69 -0.81
CA GLY A 564 -71.17 -18.89 -0.63
C GLY A 564 -72.30 -19.68 0.02
N THR A 565 -73.51 -19.16 -0.14
CA THR A 565 -74.74 -19.89 0.18
C THR A 565 -75.68 -19.89 -1.02
N ALA A 566 -76.56 -20.89 -1.08
CA ALA A 566 -77.66 -21.00 -2.02
C ALA A 566 -78.83 -21.76 -1.36
N ALA A 567 -79.94 -21.97 -2.07
CA ALA A 567 -81.02 -22.84 -1.60
C ALA A 567 -80.49 -24.27 -1.29
N PRO A 568 -80.85 -24.90 -0.14
CA PRO A 568 -80.28 -26.19 0.24
C PRO A 568 -80.51 -27.29 -0.79
N ASN A 569 -79.45 -28.00 -1.16
CA ASN A 569 -79.41 -29.01 -2.24
C ASN A 569 -79.62 -28.46 -3.68
N SER A 570 -79.62 -27.13 -3.91
CA SER A 570 -79.66 -26.58 -5.27
C SER A 570 -78.35 -26.82 -6.03
N THR A 571 -78.40 -26.69 -7.37
CA THR A 571 -77.19 -26.69 -8.20
C THR A 571 -76.71 -25.27 -8.41
N VAL A 572 -75.47 -24.99 -8.00
CA VAL A 572 -74.75 -23.74 -8.25
C VAL A 572 -73.74 -23.99 -9.38
N THR A 573 -73.77 -23.16 -10.41
CA THR A 573 -72.80 -23.13 -11.50
C THR A 573 -71.86 -21.96 -11.29
N ILE A 574 -70.56 -22.20 -11.22
CA ILE A 574 -69.51 -21.20 -10.99
C ILE A 574 -68.68 -21.07 -12.27
N THR A 575 -68.51 -19.85 -12.76
CA THR A 575 -67.65 -19.50 -13.90
C THR A 575 -66.64 -18.46 -13.44
N ILE A 576 -65.35 -18.72 -13.68
CA ILE A 576 -64.25 -17.80 -13.38
C ILE A 576 -63.61 -17.43 -14.71
N GLU A 577 -63.50 -16.13 -15.00
CA GLU A 577 -62.97 -15.67 -16.27
C GLU A 577 -61.53 -16.19 -16.52
N GLY A 578 -61.32 -16.72 -17.73
CA GLY A 578 -60.03 -17.28 -18.13
C GLY A 578 -59.55 -18.50 -17.30
N LEU A 579 -60.42 -19.18 -16.55
CA LEU A 579 -60.07 -20.33 -15.72
C LEU A 579 -61.00 -21.54 -15.95
N GLY A 580 -60.87 -22.15 -17.12
CA GLY A 580 -61.54 -23.42 -17.48
C GLY A 580 -63.00 -23.28 -17.94
N ASP A 581 -63.67 -24.43 -18.04
CA ASP A 581 -65.12 -24.50 -18.30
C ASP A 581 -65.93 -24.28 -17.00
N PRO A 582 -67.19 -23.81 -17.08
CA PRO A 582 -68.06 -23.63 -15.91
C PRO A 582 -68.19 -24.89 -15.04
N VAL A 583 -68.03 -24.71 -13.72
CA VAL A 583 -67.96 -25.78 -12.74
C VAL A 583 -69.24 -25.83 -11.90
N THR A 584 -69.93 -26.97 -11.87
CA THR A 584 -71.10 -27.15 -11.00
C THR A 584 -70.76 -27.67 -9.60
N ARG A 585 -71.55 -27.24 -8.62
CA ARG A 585 -71.56 -27.69 -7.22
C ARG A 585 -73.00 -27.86 -6.75
N ILE A 586 -73.19 -28.69 -5.74
CA ILE A 586 -74.47 -28.82 -5.03
C ILE A 586 -74.30 -28.13 -3.68
N ALA A 587 -75.25 -27.26 -3.31
CA ALA A 587 -75.29 -26.66 -1.98
C ALA A 587 -75.62 -27.72 -0.92
N ASP A 588 -74.99 -27.67 0.24
CA ASP A 588 -75.23 -28.64 1.32
C ASP A 588 -76.64 -28.50 1.93
N ALA A 589 -76.96 -29.38 2.89
CA ALA A 589 -78.27 -29.36 3.57
C ALA A 589 -78.49 -28.12 4.45
N SER A 590 -77.49 -27.26 4.63
CA SER A 590 -77.56 -25.94 5.29
C SER A 590 -77.41 -24.78 4.28
N GLY A 591 -77.36 -25.08 2.98
CA GLY A 591 -77.23 -24.11 1.89
C GLY A 591 -75.80 -23.69 1.54
N ASN A 592 -74.74 -24.19 2.20
CA ASN A 592 -73.37 -23.77 1.86
C ASN A 592 -72.86 -24.45 0.58
N TRP A 593 -72.11 -23.72 -0.25
CA TRP A 593 -71.41 -24.30 -1.40
C TRP A 593 -69.95 -23.80 -1.44
N SER A 594 -69.06 -24.60 -2.04
CA SER A 594 -67.65 -24.24 -2.19
C SER A 594 -66.98 -24.84 -3.43
N LEU A 595 -66.04 -24.08 -3.98
CA LEU A 595 -65.13 -24.43 -5.05
C LEU A 595 -63.69 -24.27 -4.53
N PRO A 596 -63.00 -25.36 -4.17
CA PRO A 596 -61.56 -25.31 -3.92
C PRO A 596 -60.81 -25.09 -5.23
N LEU A 597 -59.84 -24.18 -5.20
CA LEU A 597 -58.90 -23.86 -6.27
C LEU A 597 -57.50 -24.20 -5.77
N PRO A 598 -56.75 -25.12 -6.40
CA PRO A 598 -55.42 -25.48 -5.95
C PRO A 598 -54.41 -24.34 -6.10
N ALA A 599 -53.33 -24.39 -5.32
CA ALA A 599 -52.17 -23.51 -5.49
C ALA A 599 -51.72 -23.41 -6.97
N GLY A 600 -51.47 -22.20 -7.44
CA GLY A 600 -51.14 -21.91 -8.84
C GLY A 600 -52.33 -21.83 -9.79
N SER A 601 -53.58 -21.80 -9.30
CA SER A 601 -54.77 -21.58 -10.16
C SER A 601 -54.77 -20.23 -10.85
N PHE A 602 -54.12 -19.22 -10.27
CA PHE A 602 -53.94 -17.89 -10.86
C PHE A 602 -52.46 -17.69 -11.24
N PRO A 603 -52.16 -17.17 -12.45
CA PRO A 603 -50.79 -16.90 -12.86
C PRO A 603 -50.22 -15.70 -12.10
N PRO A 604 -48.89 -15.61 -11.93
CA PRO A 604 -48.25 -14.38 -11.48
C PRO A 604 -48.49 -13.22 -12.46
N GLY A 605 -48.53 -12.00 -11.92
CA GLY A 605 -48.89 -10.77 -12.62
C GLY A 605 -49.86 -9.89 -11.83
N LEU A 606 -50.30 -8.82 -12.50
CA LEU A 606 -51.46 -7.99 -12.18
C LEU A 606 -52.59 -8.33 -13.18
N ASP A 607 -53.73 -8.81 -12.68
CA ASP A 607 -54.87 -9.28 -13.50
C ASP A 607 -56.20 -9.03 -12.76
N SER A 608 -57.33 -9.08 -13.45
CA SER A 608 -58.66 -8.98 -12.83
C SER A 608 -59.67 -9.83 -13.60
N ARG A 609 -60.48 -10.60 -12.88
CA ARG A 609 -61.34 -11.64 -13.46
C ARG A 609 -62.73 -11.59 -12.88
N SER A 610 -63.75 -11.59 -13.72
CA SER A 610 -65.11 -11.70 -13.20
C SER A 610 -65.43 -13.15 -12.79
N VAL A 611 -65.89 -13.31 -11.55
CA VAL A 611 -66.39 -14.58 -10.99
C VAL A 611 -67.90 -14.51 -10.94
N THR A 612 -68.55 -15.31 -11.79
CA THR A 612 -70.01 -15.37 -11.92
C THR A 612 -70.54 -16.68 -11.37
N VAL A 613 -71.53 -16.59 -10.49
CA VAL A 613 -72.22 -17.73 -9.87
C VAL A 613 -73.71 -17.67 -10.17
N THR A 614 -74.29 -18.79 -10.60
CA THR A 614 -75.72 -18.92 -10.94
C THR A 614 -76.32 -20.13 -10.24
N THR A 615 -77.51 -20.00 -9.64
CA THR A 615 -78.30 -21.15 -9.14
C THR A 615 -79.67 -21.15 -9.80
N SER A 616 -80.26 -22.34 -9.95
CA SER A 616 -81.65 -22.53 -10.39
C SER A 616 -82.43 -23.40 -9.40
N ASP A 617 -83.75 -23.28 -9.43
CA ASP A 617 -84.70 -24.16 -8.73
C ASP A 617 -85.24 -25.27 -9.66
N ALA A 618 -86.43 -25.80 -9.34
CA ALA A 618 -87.12 -26.85 -10.08
C ALA A 618 -88.13 -26.33 -11.12
N ALA A 619 -88.60 -25.09 -11.01
CA ALA A 619 -89.48 -24.44 -11.99
C ALA A 619 -88.68 -23.76 -13.12
N GLY A 620 -87.41 -23.45 -12.86
CA GLY A 620 -86.49 -22.81 -13.79
C GLY A 620 -86.24 -21.33 -13.49
N ASN A 621 -86.62 -20.81 -12.33
CA ASN A 621 -86.16 -19.48 -11.93
C ASN A 621 -84.65 -19.52 -11.69
N THR A 622 -83.98 -18.40 -11.90
CA THR A 622 -82.52 -18.32 -11.79
C THR A 622 -82.07 -17.03 -11.14
N THR A 623 -81.08 -17.15 -10.26
CA THR A 623 -80.39 -16.03 -9.64
C THR A 623 -78.93 -16.12 -10.03
N THR A 624 -78.37 -14.99 -10.47
CA THR A 624 -76.96 -14.87 -10.86
C THR A 624 -76.32 -13.68 -10.13
N LEU A 625 -75.12 -13.89 -9.62
CA LEU A 625 -74.27 -12.84 -9.04
C LEU A 625 -72.91 -12.86 -9.75
N SER A 626 -72.34 -11.69 -9.99
CA SER A 626 -70.97 -11.53 -10.49
C SER A 626 -70.18 -10.64 -9.52
N ARG A 627 -68.91 -10.98 -9.29
CA ARG A 627 -67.97 -10.23 -8.45
C ARG A 627 -66.59 -10.35 -9.04
N ASP A 628 -65.86 -9.25 -9.12
CA ASP A 628 -64.51 -9.28 -9.68
C ASP A 628 -63.50 -9.74 -8.63
N LEU A 629 -62.49 -10.49 -9.09
CA LEU A 629 -61.36 -10.96 -8.31
C LEU A 629 -60.10 -10.32 -8.87
N ARG A 630 -59.48 -9.41 -8.10
CA ARG A 630 -58.16 -8.86 -8.41
C ARG A 630 -57.12 -9.95 -8.16
N ILE A 631 -56.14 -10.06 -9.03
CA ILE A 631 -54.94 -10.87 -8.84
C ILE A 631 -53.78 -9.89 -8.80
N ASP A 632 -53.05 -9.91 -7.70
CA ASP A 632 -52.03 -8.91 -7.42
C ASP A 632 -50.86 -9.57 -6.72
N THR A 633 -49.94 -10.09 -7.52
CA THR A 633 -48.85 -10.96 -7.03
C THR A 633 -47.47 -10.33 -7.22
N GLU A 634 -47.39 -9.13 -7.76
CA GLU A 634 -46.16 -8.40 -8.05
C GLU A 634 -45.91 -7.34 -6.97
N LEU A 635 -44.63 -7.02 -6.71
CA LEU A 635 -44.20 -5.92 -5.84
C LEU A 635 -42.69 -5.79 -5.99
N GLY A 636 -42.26 -4.76 -6.69
CA GLY A 636 -40.89 -4.36 -6.89
C GLY A 636 -40.36 -3.50 -5.74
N LEU A 637 -39.10 -3.74 -5.38
CA LEU A 637 -38.34 -2.93 -4.44
C LEU A 637 -36.85 -3.02 -4.79
N ALA A 638 -36.19 -1.89 -4.99
CA ALA A 638 -34.78 -1.81 -5.33
C ALA A 638 -34.09 -0.62 -4.66
N PHE A 639 -32.79 -0.77 -4.40
CA PHE A 639 -31.89 0.36 -4.18
C PHE A 639 -31.50 0.98 -5.53
N ASP A 640 -31.21 2.28 -5.52
CA ASP A 640 -30.44 2.96 -6.56
C ASP A 640 -29.08 2.26 -6.69
N PRO A 641 -28.62 1.89 -7.91
CA PRO A 641 -27.32 1.23 -8.10
C PRO A 641 -26.10 2.15 -7.87
N ALA A 642 -26.28 3.48 -7.75
CA ALA A 642 -25.19 4.39 -7.41
C ALA A 642 -24.53 4.02 -6.06
N PRO A 643 -23.22 4.27 -5.85
CA PRO A 643 -22.53 3.99 -4.58
C PRO A 643 -23.24 4.58 -3.35
N ILE A 644 -23.21 3.87 -2.21
CA ILE A 644 -23.53 4.50 -0.92
C ILE A 644 -22.36 5.42 -0.57
N ALA A 645 -22.67 6.62 -0.05
CA ALA A 645 -21.71 7.71 0.12
C ALA A 645 -21.03 8.07 -1.22
N GLN A 646 -19.70 7.95 -1.35
CA GLN A 646 -18.98 8.25 -2.60
C GLN A 646 -18.55 7.00 -3.39
N ASP A 647 -18.19 5.91 -2.70
CA ASP A 647 -17.52 4.73 -3.28
C ASP A 647 -18.04 3.37 -2.74
N ASN A 648 -19.11 3.39 -1.93
CA ASN A 648 -19.66 2.23 -1.21
C ASN A 648 -18.80 1.72 -0.03
N ILE A 649 -17.88 2.55 0.46
CA ILE A 649 -17.26 2.49 1.78
C ILE A 649 -17.75 3.71 2.56
N VAL A 650 -18.23 3.54 3.79
CA VAL A 650 -18.57 4.68 4.66
C VAL A 650 -17.33 5.05 5.47
N ASN A 651 -16.74 6.21 5.18
CA ASN A 651 -15.61 6.73 5.95
C ASN A 651 -16.05 7.51 7.21
N LEU A 652 -15.10 7.84 8.10
CA LEU A 652 -15.35 8.55 9.36
C LEU A 652 -16.04 9.92 9.19
N ALA A 653 -15.72 10.65 8.12
CA ALA A 653 -16.33 11.95 7.86
C ALA A 653 -17.77 11.81 7.35
N GLU A 654 -18.04 10.74 6.59
CA GLU A 654 -19.36 10.41 6.06
C GLU A 654 -20.26 9.76 7.11
N SER A 655 -19.71 8.95 8.02
CA SER A 655 -20.45 8.37 9.16
C SER A 655 -20.94 9.45 10.12
N GLN A 656 -20.17 10.53 10.28
CA GLN A 656 -20.55 11.74 11.04
C GLN A 656 -21.46 12.70 10.23
N GLY A 657 -21.62 12.45 8.93
CA GLY A 657 -22.49 13.19 8.02
C GLY A 657 -23.91 12.60 7.94
N GLN A 658 -24.74 13.17 7.06
CA GLN A 658 -26.01 12.55 6.67
C GLN A 658 -25.82 11.79 5.36
N ILE A 659 -26.18 10.51 5.34
CA ILE A 659 -26.12 9.66 4.15
C ILE A 659 -27.55 9.46 3.65
N THR A 660 -27.85 9.97 2.45
CA THR A 660 -29.14 9.74 1.80
C THR A 660 -29.07 8.52 0.91
N LEU A 661 -30.02 7.61 1.13
CA LEU A 661 -30.28 6.44 0.30
C LEU A 661 -31.46 6.74 -0.63
N THR A 662 -31.41 6.17 -1.82
CA THR A 662 -32.44 6.29 -2.86
C THR A 662 -32.73 4.93 -3.48
N GLY A 663 -33.84 4.83 -4.21
CA GLY A 663 -34.19 3.68 -5.02
C GLY A 663 -35.59 3.78 -5.60
N THR A 664 -36.12 2.64 -6.04
CA THR A 664 -37.47 2.53 -6.61
C THR A 664 -38.30 1.45 -5.92
N ALA A 665 -39.61 1.63 -5.93
CA ALA A 665 -40.62 0.64 -5.56
C ALA A 665 -41.87 0.83 -6.44
N ASP A 666 -42.75 -0.16 -6.49
CA ASP A 666 -43.93 -0.07 -7.35
C ASP A 666 -44.97 0.94 -6.79
N PRO A 667 -45.77 1.61 -7.65
CA PRO A 667 -46.54 2.80 -7.26
C PRO A 667 -47.66 2.60 -6.23
N ASP A 668 -48.05 1.35 -5.97
CA ASP A 668 -49.03 0.91 -4.97
C ASP A 668 -48.39 0.42 -3.65
N THR A 669 -47.06 0.55 -3.53
CA THR A 669 -46.34 0.36 -2.26
C THR A 669 -46.93 1.28 -1.17
N THR A 670 -47.50 0.69 -0.12
CA THR A 670 -48.11 1.40 1.01
C THR A 670 -47.08 1.81 2.08
N GLY A 671 -45.90 1.20 2.09
CA GLY A 671 -44.81 1.61 2.97
C GLY A 671 -43.49 0.88 2.71
N ILE A 672 -42.38 1.54 3.07
CA ILE A 672 -41.01 1.03 2.94
C ILE A 672 -40.26 1.27 4.26
N THR A 673 -39.62 0.25 4.81
CA THR A 673 -38.79 0.32 6.01
C THR A 673 -37.40 -0.25 5.75
N LEU A 674 -36.36 0.51 6.06
CA LEU A 674 -34.98 0.04 6.15
C LEU A 674 -34.69 -0.48 7.56
N LEU A 675 -34.11 -1.68 7.65
CA LEU A 675 -33.43 -2.19 8.83
C LEU A 675 -31.91 -1.96 8.66
N LEU A 676 -31.30 -1.25 9.63
CA LEU A 676 -29.85 -1.05 9.73
C LEU A 676 -29.44 -1.15 11.20
N GLY A 677 -28.50 -2.04 11.52
CA GLY A 677 -28.04 -2.24 12.91
C GLY A 677 -29.15 -2.62 13.89
N GLY A 678 -30.15 -3.39 13.44
CA GLY A 678 -31.35 -3.71 14.21
C GLY A 678 -32.36 -2.56 14.38
N THR A 679 -32.04 -1.36 13.89
CA THR A 679 -32.93 -0.19 13.96
C THR A 679 -33.76 -0.07 12.68
N GLY A 680 -35.09 -0.11 12.81
CA GLY A 680 -36.03 0.17 11.72
C GLY A 680 -36.18 1.67 11.44
N ARG A 681 -36.21 2.07 10.17
CA ARG A 681 -36.33 3.45 9.70
C ARG A 681 -37.26 3.50 8.48
N ALA A 682 -38.38 4.23 8.57
CA ALA A 682 -39.28 4.40 7.43
C ALA A 682 -38.66 5.29 6.35
N ALA A 683 -38.81 4.92 5.08
CA ALA A 683 -38.40 5.73 3.93
C ALA A 683 -39.60 6.52 3.37
N THR A 684 -39.33 7.66 2.74
CA THR A 684 -40.35 8.46 2.04
C THR A 684 -40.49 7.95 0.62
N LEU A 685 -41.68 7.45 0.25
CA LEU A 685 -42.05 7.14 -1.13
C LEU A 685 -42.64 8.39 -1.80
N ALA A 686 -42.27 8.65 -3.06
CA ALA A 686 -42.86 9.66 -3.91
C ALA A 686 -43.83 9.01 -4.92
N GLY A 687 -44.81 9.79 -5.39
CA GLY A 687 -45.86 9.32 -6.32
C GLY A 687 -45.39 8.99 -7.75
N ASP A 688 -44.08 8.96 -8.00
CA ASP A 688 -43.45 8.49 -9.24
C ASP A 688 -42.76 7.12 -9.07
N GLY A 689 -42.89 6.48 -7.91
CA GLY A 689 -42.25 5.21 -7.57
C GLY A 689 -40.81 5.34 -7.04
N THR A 690 -40.25 6.56 -6.96
CA THR A 690 -38.94 6.77 -6.31
C THR A 690 -39.09 6.86 -4.79
N TRP A 691 -38.15 6.30 -4.04
CA TRP A 691 -38.10 6.46 -2.58
C TRP A 691 -36.78 7.07 -2.13
N SER A 692 -36.79 7.72 -0.96
CA SER A 692 -35.59 8.25 -0.33
C SER A 692 -35.62 8.14 1.21
N LEU A 693 -34.46 7.88 1.80
CA LEU A 693 -34.24 7.83 3.24
C LEU A 693 -32.89 8.47 3.59
N THR A 694 -32.93 9.60 4.29
CA THR A 694 -31.73 10.19 4.90
C THR A 694 -31.44 9.55 6.25
N LEU A 695 -30.34 8.81 6.33
CA LEU A 695 -29.76 8.35 7.59
C LEU A 695 -29.21 9.56 8.38
N PRO A 696 -29.48 9.67 9.70
CA PRO A 696 -28.84 10.66 10.53
C PRO A 696 -27.35 10.33 10.74
N ALA A 697 -26.59 11.33 11.20
CA ALA A 697 -25.22 11.14 11.67
C ALA A 697 -25.10 10.01 12.70
N ASP A 698 -23.91 9.42 12.74
CA ASP A 698 -23.50 8.30 13.58
C ASP A 698 -24.25 6.98 13.33
N SER A 699 -25.10 6.89 12.29
CA SER A 699 -25.86 5.66 11.94
C SER A 699 -25.00 4.43 11.64
N PHE A 700 -23.72 4.62 11.33
CA PHE A 700 -22.74 3.55 11.08
C PHE A 700 -21.68 3.42 12.20
N ALA A 701 -21.62 4.37 13.15
CA ALA A 701 -20.50 4.50 14.10
C ALA A 701 -20.44 3.44 15.21
N ALA A 702 -21.44 2.56 15.30
CA ALA A 702 -21.52 1.44 16.25
C ALA A 702 -21.69 0.08 15.54
N LEU A 703 -21.37 0.01 14.24
CA LEU A 703 -21.38 -1.21 13.45
C LEU A 703 -19.93 -1.71 13.25
N GLY A 704 -19.76 -2.94 12.77
CA GLY A 704 -18.45 -3.45 12.37
C GLY A 704 -18.07 -3.02 10.94
N ASP A 705 -16.99 -3.60 10.42
CA ASP A 705 -16.32 -3.26 9.15
C ASP A 705 -17.21 -3.38 7.87
N SER A 706 -18.43 -3.88 8.02
CA SER A 706 -19.48 -3.84 7.01
C SER A 706 -20.87 -3.89 7.65
N ALA A 707 -21.89 -3.45 6.90
CA ALA A 707 -23.29 -3.61 7.27
C ALA A 707 -24.16 -4.01 6.07
N THR A 708 -25.14 -4.87 6.34
CA THR A 708 -26.23 -5.16 5.41
C THR A 708 -27.39 -4.21 5.69
N LEU A 709 -27.78 -3.45 4.68
CA LEU A 709 -28.99 -2.64 4.63
C LEU A 709 -30.12 -3.51 4.07
N THR A 710 -31.15 -3.79 4.87
CA THR A 710 -32.31 -4.59 4.44
C THR A 710 -33.56 -3.72 4.36
N LEU A 711 -34.02 -3.42 3.16
CA LEU A 711 -35.33 -2.81 2.94
C LEU A 711 -36.41 -3.90 2.91
N THR A 712 -37.57 -3.57 3.48
CA THR A 712 -38.81 -4.32 3.33
C THR A 712 -39.92 -3.36 2.92
N SER A 713 -40.71 -3.72 1.92
CA SER A 713 -41.93 -2.99 1.52
C SER A 713 -43.18 -3.87 1.59
N ARG A 714 -44.34 -3.21 1.59
CA ARG A 714 -45.67 -3.81 1.41
C ARG A 714 -46.50 -2.92 0.49
N ASP A 715 -47.43 -3.50 -0.24
CA ASP A 715 -48.42 -2.82 -1.10
C ASP A 715 -49.83 -2.82 -0.44
N ALA A 716 -50.89 -2.68 -1.26
CA ALA A 716 -52.28 -2.78 -0.81
C ALA A 716 -52.82 -4.22 -0.77
N ALA A 717 -52.33 -5.12 -1.64
CA ALA A 717 -52.69 -6.55 -1.67
C ALA A 717 -52.08 -7.35 -0.50
N GLY A 718 -51.09 -6.77 0.18
CA GLY A 718 -50.37 -7.40 1.27
C GLY A 718 -49.16 -8.21 0.82
N ASN A 719 -48.71 -8.11 -0.44
CA ASN A 719 -47.42 -8.67 -0.85
C ASN A 719 -46.29 -8.04 -0.03
N ILE A 720 -45.17 -8.77 0.07
CA ILE A 720 -43.96 -8.27 0.71
C ILE A 720 -42.81 -8.41 -0.28
N ALA A 721 -42.04 -7.35 -0.43
CA ALA A 721 -40.76 -7.37 -1.14
C ALA A 721 -39.63 -6.98 -0.20
N THR A 722 -38.45 -7.55 -0.45
CA THR A 722 -37.24 -7.28 0.34
C THR A 722 -36.07 -7.05 -0.60
N ALA A 723 -35.33 -5.96 -0.37
CA ALA A 723 -34.09 -5.66 -1.08
C ALA A 723 -32.95 -5.52 -0.08
N THR A 724 -31.82 -6.18 -0.35
CA THR A 724 -30.63 -6.13 0.50
C THR A 724 -29.47 -5.49 -0.23
N ARG A 725 -28.68 -4.67 0.48
CA ARG A 725 -27.44 -4.08 -0.05
C ARG A 725 -26.36 -4.05 1.02
N SER A 726 -25.15 -4.44 0.66
CA SER A 726 -23.98 -4.38 1.55
C SER A 726 -23.23 -3.07 1.39
N VAL A 727 -22.72 -2.51 2.49
CA VAL A 727 -21.76 -1.41 2.49
C VAL A 727 -20.56 -1.78 3.36
N LYS A 728 -19.35 -1.39 2.94
CA LYS A 728 -18.17 -1.45 3.80
C LYS A 728 -18.14 -0.24 4.73
N ILE A 729 -17.51 -0.38 5.88
CA ILE A 729 -17.43 0.66 6.90
C ILE A 729 -15.98 0.71 7.36
N ASP A 730 -15.34 1.86 7.20
CA ASP A 730 -13.92 2.05 7.53
C ASP A 730 -13.77 3.41 8.19
N LEU A 731 -13.62 3.43 9.52
CA LEU A 731 -13.73 4.66 10.31
C LEU A 731 -12.39 5.15 10.87
N ALA A 732 -11.25 4.56 10.50
CA ALA A 732 -9.94 4.94 11.02
C ALA A 732 -8.75 4.42 10.20
N SER A 733 -7.92 5.32 9.68
CA SER A 733 -6.59 4.98 9.16
C SER A 733 -5.55 4.96 10.29
N THR A 734 -4.68 3.94 10.27
CA THR A 734 -3.53 3.81 11.15
C THR A 734 -2.22 4.15 10.44
N LEU A 735 -1.27 4.67 11.20
CA LEU A 735 0.11 4.86 10.76
C LEU A 735 1.04 4.49 11.92
N THR A 736 2.12 3.80 11.60
CA THR A 736 3.33 3.73 12.43
C THR A 736 4.52 4.27 11.64
N VAL A 737 5.50 4.82 12.37
CA VAL A 737 6.84 5.16 11.88
C VAL A 737 7.79 4.44 12.82
N GLU A 738 8.81 3.74 12.29
CA GLU A 738 9.77 3.03 13.12
C GLU A 738 10.50 3.95 14.11
N ALA A 739 11.00 3.37 15.20
CA ALA A 739 11.58 4.11 16.32
C ALA A 739 13.03 4.60 16.08
N THR A 740 13.68 4.13 15.01
CA THR A 740 15.06 4.47 14.61
C THR A 740 15.14 5.26 13.30
N PRO A 741 14.34 6.34 13.10
CA PRO A 741 14.27 7.05 11.83
C PRO A 741 15.48 7.96 11.58
N VAL A 742 16.30 8.23 12.62
CA VAL A 742 17.48 9.09 12.58
C VAL A 742 18.44 8.61 13.66
N GLY A 743 19.46 7.84 13.24
CA GLY A 743 20.39 7.17 14.15
C GLY A 743 19.69 6.17 15.08
N THR A 744 20.41 5.72 16.11
CA THR A 744 19.85 4.95 17.24
C THR A 744 19.62 5.80 18.49
N ASP A 745 19.95 7.09 18.42
CA ASP A 745 20.05 8.04 19.53
C ASP A 745 19.32 9.38 19.25
N SER A 746 18.64 9.52 18.10
CA SER A 746 17.99 10.76 17.63
C SER A 746 18.98 11.89 17.29
N LEU A 747 20.23 11.56 17.00
CA LEU A 747 21.21 12.43 16.35
C LEU A 747 21.34 12.04 14.88
N LEU A 748 21.44 13.03 13.99
CA LEU A 748 21.90 12.84 12.63
C LEU A 748 23.37 13.27 12.55
N SER A 749 24.29 12.30 12.50
CA SER A 749 25.70 12.58 12.27
C SER A 749 25.97 13.01 10.82
N GLY A 750 27.12 13.63 10.54
CA GLY A 750 27.59 13.96 9.20
C GLY A 750 27.77 12.74 8.28
N PRO A 751 28.34 11.61 8.73
CA PRO A 751 28.35 10.36 7.97
C PRO A 751 26.95 9.86 7.59
N GLU A 752 25.98 9.92 8.50
CA GLU A 752 24.59 9.52 8.24
C GLU A 752 23.89 10.52 7.30
N ALA A 753 24.06 11.82 7.51
CA ALA A 753 23.54 12.86 6.61
C ALA A 753 24.11 12.74 5.17
N ALA A 754 25.34 12.22 5.04
CA ALA A 754 25.98 11.95 3.75
C ALA A 754 25.58 10.60 3.13
N ALA A 755 25.04 9.66 3.92
CA ALA A 755 24.43 8.43 3.42
C ALA A 755 22.97 8.64 2.96
N GLY A 756 22.27 9.61 3.58
CA GLY A 756 20.82 9.76 3.48
C GLY A 756 20.11 9.06 4.63
N VAL A 757 18.82 9.34 4.80
CA VAL A 757 18.03 8.88 5.95
C VAL A 757 16.76 8.19 5.45
N THR A 758 16.62 6.89 5.71
CA THR A 758 15.39 6.14 5.42
C THR A 758 14.48 6.13 6.64
N LEU A 759 13.20 6.41 6.42
CA LEU A 759 12.11 6.16 7.35
C LEU A 759 11.29 4.99 6.83
N ASP A 760 11.12 3.99 7.67
CA ASP A 760 10.27 2.84 7.43
C ASP A 760 9.08 2.85 8.42
N GLY A 761 8.01 2.12 8.11
CA GLY A 761 6.85 2.01 9.00
C GLY A 761 5.72 1.16 8.40
N THR A 762 4.55 1.22 9.03
CA THR A 762 3.34 0.53 8.59
C THR A 762 2.14 1.47 8.45
N ALA A 763 1.17 1.12 7.59
CA ALA A 763 -0.17 1.71 7.49
C ALA A 763 -1.15 0.62 6.97
N GLU A 764 -2.42 0.94 6.70
CA GLU A 764 -3.25 0.04 5.89
C GLU A 764 -2.62 -0.15 4.49
N ALA A 765 -2.77 -1.35 3.90
CA ALA A 765 -2.27 -1.64 2.57
C ALA A 765 -2.91 -0.71 1.52
N GLY A 766 -2.10 -0.11 0.65
CA GLY A 766 -2.55 0.89 -0.33
C GLY A 766 -2.71 2.33 0.20
N SER A 767 -2.57 2.58 1.50
CA SER A 767 -2.61 3.93 2.09
C SER A 767 -1.52 4.85 1.53
N GLN A 768 -1.80 6.14 1.42
CA GLN A 768 -0.84 7.18 1.05
C GLN A 768 -0.25 7.84 2.30
N ILE A 769 1.03 7.59 2.58
CA ILE A 769 1.78 8.23 3.66
C ILE A 769 2.40 9.54 3.14
N PHE A 770 1.98 10.65 3.72
CA PHE A 770 2.49 11.99 3.44
C PHE A 770 3.52 12.38 4.50
N LEU A 771 4.76 12.65 4.09
CA LEU A 771 5.83 13.09 4.97
C LEU A 771 6.09 14.61 4.83
N SER A 772 6.70 15.22 5.84
CA SER A 772 7.34 16.53 5.72
C SER A 772 8.60 16.62 6.57
N LEU A 773 9.63 17.33 6.09
CA LEU A 773 10.85 17.66 6.83
C LEU A 773 10.90 19.18 7.03
N ASN A 774 10.85 19.61 8.29
CA ASN A 774 10.73 21.02 8.70
C ASN A 774 9.58 21.79 8.00
N GLY A 775 8.53 21.08 7.57
CA GLY A 775 7.37 21.62 6.84
C GLY A 775 7.49 21.62 5.32
N THR A 776 8.64 21.22 4.75
CA THR A 776 8.76 20.89 3.32
C THR A 776 8.12 19.53 3.09
N ALA A 777 7.18 19.39 2.15
CA ALA A 777 6.47 18.13 1.90
C ALA A 777 7.31 17.13 1.09
N HIS A 778 7.19 15.85 1.43
CA HIS A 778 7.86 14.71 0.79
C HIS A 778 6.85 13.56 0.61
N GLY A 779 6.85 12.93 -0.57
CA GLY A 779 5.83 11.96 -0.95
C GLY A 779 4.55 12.60 -1.52
N PRO A 780 3.39 11.91 -1.46
CA PRO A 780 3.16 10.68 -0.71
C PRO A 780 3.93 9.47 -1.24
N VAL A 781 4.11 8.47 -0.37
CA VAL A 781 4.47 7.08 -0.72
C VAL A 781 3.31 6.16 -0.37
N THR A 782 3.08 5.14 -1.19
CA THR A 782 2.00 4.16 -0.97
C THR A 782 2.52 3.00 -0.11
N ALA A 783 1.73 2.54 0.86
CA ALA A 783 1.98 1.27 1.55
C ALA A 783 1.76 0.08 0.62
N ASP A 784 2.61 -0.94 0.70
CA ASP A 784 2.50 -2.17 -0.10
C ASP A 784 1.33 -3.07 0.34
N ALA A 785 1.19 -4.24 -0.30
CA ALA A 785 0.14 -5.21 0.01
C ALA A 785 0.26 -5.83 1.43
N GLN A 786 1.39 -5.63 2.11
CA GLN A 786 1.68 -6.06 3.47
C GLN A 786 1.52 -4.89 4.47
N GLY A 787 1.14 -3.69 4.00
CA GLY A 787 1.02 -2.48 4.81
C GLY A 787 2.36 -1.81 5.13
N LEU A 788 3.48 -2.25 4.54
CA LEU A 788 4.81 -1.67 4.77
C LEU A 788 5.01 -0.45 3.87
N TRP A 789 5.73 0.56 4.36
CA TRP A 789 6.17 1.70 3.55
C TRP A 789 7.58 2.13 3.92
N SER A 790 8.28 2.74 2.96
CA SER A 790 9.64 3.25 3.12
C SER A 790 9.83 4.57 2.36
N TYR A 791 10.55 5.53 2.94
CA TYR A 791 10.93 6.78 2.29
C TYR A 791 12.35 7.22 2.67
N SER A 792 13.22 7.37 1.67
CA SER A 792 14.59 7.88 1.86
C SER A 792 14.71 9.38 1.59
N PHE A 793 14.93 10.17 2.63
CA PHE A 793 15.41 11.54 2.52
C PHE A 793 16.85 11.55 1.98
N THR A 794 17.05 12.26 0.88
CA THR A 794 18.34 12.32 0.20
C THR A 794 19.29 13.31 0.88
N THR A 795 20.58 13.21 0.54
CA THR A 795 21.60 14.19 0.97
C THR A 795 21.26 15.63 0.57
N ALA A 796 20.46 15.83 -0.49
CA ALA A 796 20.02 17.16 -0.93
C ALA A 796 18.90 17.74 -0.05
N ASP A 797 18.00 16.89 0.44
CA ASP A 797 16.92 17.29 1.36
C ASP A 797 17.50 17.68 2.73
N LEU A 798 18.42 16.84 3.23
CA LEU A 798 19.12 17.01 4.50
C LEU A 798 20.11 18.19 4.49
N ALA A 799 20.62 18.61 3.32
CA ALA A 799 21.53 19.75 3.18
C ALA A 799 20.93 21.11 3.56
N THR A 800 19.61 21.18 3.80
CA THR A 800 18.92 22.39 4.28
C THR A 800 18.92 22.53 5.81
N LEU A 801 19.30 21.49 6.54
CA LEU A 801 19.28 21.43 8.00
C LEU A 801 20.45 22.20 8.63
N THR A 802 20.29 22.65 9.88
CA THR A 802 21.34 23.36 10.63
C THR A 802 21.53 22.77 12.02
N ALA A 803 22.77 22.74 12.52
CA ALA A 803 23.09 22.17 13.83
C ALA A 803 22.39 22.90 15.00
N GLN A 804 21.96 24.15 14.77
CA GLN A 804 21.26 24.97 15.76
C GLN A 804 19.75 24.68 15.84
N THR A 805 19.18 23.95 14.87
CA THR A 805 17.74 23.63 14.80
C THR A 805 17.45 22.13 14.73
N GLY A 806 18.41 21.33 14.27
CA GLY A 806 18.14 19.94 13.89
C GLY A 806 17.10 19.84 12.77
N GLY A 807 16.37 18.73 12.77
CA GLY A 807 15.22 18.51 11.89
C GLY A 807 14.01 17.97 12.66
N THR A 808 12.83 18.22 12.12
CA THR A 808 11.56 17.63 12.58
C THR A 808 10.84 17.04 11.39
N ILE A 809 10.53 15.75 11.48
CA ILE A 809 9.75 15.03 10.49
C ILE A 809 8.32 14.86 11.03
N THR A 810 7.33 15.11 10.16
CA THR A 810 5.93 14.80 10.40
C THR A 810 5.45 13.79 9.36
N ALA A 811 4.68 12.78 9.76
CA ALA A 811 4.05 11.83 8.84
C ALA A 811 2.58 11.61 9.21
N TYR A 812 1.72 11.42 8.21
CA TYR A 812 0.33 10.97 8.37
C TYR A 812 -0.07 10.11 7.16
N ALA A 813 -0.93 9.12 7.37
CA ALA A 813 -1.54 8.34 6.29
C ALA A 813 -2.89 8.95 5.88
N ILE A 814 -3.28 8.68 4.63
CA ILE A 814 -4.67 8.66 4.18
C ILE A 814 -4.93 7.25 3.60
N ASP A 815 -5.96 6.56 4.08
CA ASP A 815 -6.32 5.22 3.59
C ASP A 815 -7.11 5.25 2.27
N LEU A 816 -7.57 4.06 1.84
CA LEU A 816 -8.36 3.91 0.61
C LEU A 816 -9.80 4.42 0.74
N ALA A 817 -10.35 4.53 1.96
CA ALA A 817 -11.67 5.13 2.24
C ALA A 817 -11.59 6.66 2.40
N GLY A 818 -10.38 7.21 2.51
CA GLY A 818 -10.13 8.64 2.72
C GLY A 818 -10.05 9.07 4.18
N ASN A 819 -10.03 8.15 5.16
CA ASN A 819 -9.73 8.54 6.54
C ASN A 819 -8.27 8.96 6.64
N ARG A 820 -7.98 9.84 7.61
CA ARG A 820 -6.64 10.39 7.83
C ARG A 820 -6.14 9.96 9.20
N SER A 821 -4.94 9.40 9.27
CA SER A 821 -4.32 9.03 10.55
C SER A 821 -3.97 10.26 11.41
N ASP A 822 -3.74 10.01 12.69
CA ASP A 822 -3.01 10.96 13.54
C ASP A 822 -1.64 11.30 12.94
N THR A 823 -1.18 12.53 13.15
CA THR A 823 0.10 13.01 12.60
C THR A 823 1.26 12.70 13.55
N ILE A 824 2.02 11.65 13.24
CA ILE A 824 3.23 11.29 13.98
C ILE A 824 4.30 12.36 13.75
N THR A 825 4.92 12.82 14.84
CA THR A 825 6.06 13.74 14.80
C THR A 825 7.30 13.09 15.41
N ARG A 826 8.45 13.27 14.74
CA ARG A 826 9.81 12.90 15.18
C ARG A 826 10.69 14.14 15.11
N SER A 827 11.52 14.39 16.11
CA SER A 827 12.51 15.49 16.07
C SER A 827 13.88 14.94 16.43
N PHE A 828 14.90 15.43 15.73
CA PHE A 828 16.28 14.98 15.86
C PHE A 828 17.23 16.18 15.84
N VAL A 829 18.38 16.04 16.49
CA VAL A 829 19.47 17.03 16.43
C VAL A 829 20.42 16.71 15.28
N LEU A 830 21.06 17.72 14.72
CA LEU A 830 22.03 17.57 13.63
C LEU A 830 23.43 17.90 14.16
N ASP A 831 24.39 17.01 13.95
CA ASP A 831 25.81 17.24 14.19
C ASP A 831 26.61 16.76 12.98
N THR A 832 27.33 17.67 12.33
CA THR A 832 28.03 17.37 11.07
C THR A 832 29.53 17.64 11.12
N GLY A 833 30.12 17.87 12.30
CA GLY A 833 31.56 18.13 12.38
C GLY A 833 32.13 18.45 13.76
N VAL A 834 33.21 17.73 14.10
CA VAL A 834 34.02 17.87 15.32
C VAL A 834 34.32 19.34 15.68
N ASP A 835 33.79 19.79 16.81
CA ASP A 835 33.91 21.20 17.21
C ASP A 835 35.22 21.50 17.96
N GLY A 836 35.64 22.77 17.96
CA GLY A 836 36.76 23.27 18.78
C GLY A 836 38.18 22.70 18.49
N PHE A 837 38.38 21.96 17.40
CA PHE A 837 39.66 21.29 17.10
C PHE A 837 40.79 22.26 16.71
N ALA A 838 41.82 22.35 17.57
CA ALA A 838 43.00 23.21 17.36
C ALA A 838 44.25 22.72 18.12
N PHE A 839 45.43 23.17 17.70
CA PHE A 839 46.63 23.15 18.54
C PHE A 839 46.54 24.27 19.59
N ALA A 840 46.98 24.02 20.84
CA ALA A 840 46.86 24.97 21.95
C ALA A 840 48.24 25.36 22.49
N ALA A 841 48.47 26.65 22.71
CA ALA A 841 49.77 27.16 23.12
C ALA A 841 50.12 26.83 24.60
N PRO A 842 51.35 26.39 24.93
CA PRO A 842 52.45 26.06 24.00
C PRO A 842 52.16 24.76 23.23
N ASP A 843 52.14 24.85 21.91
CA ASP A 843 51.68 23.77 21.01
C ASP A 843 52.76 22.73 20.70
N LEU A 844 54.02 23.08 20.98
CA LEU A 844 55.19 22.24 20.97
C LEU A 844 55.82 22.30 22.37
N THR A 845 55.70 21.23 23.15
CA THR A 845 56.40 21.10 24.43
C THR A 845 57.48 20.03 24.32
N GLY A 846 58.71 20.46 24.02
CA GLY A 846 59.89 19.71 24.42
C GLY A 846 59.96 19.64 25.94
N THR A 847 60.47 18.54 26.51
CA THR A 847 60.55 18.33 27.96
C THR A 847 61.66 19.13 28.65
N ILE A 848 62.31 20.06 27.92
CA ILE A 848 63.47 20.83 28.34
C ILE A 848 63.16 22.32 28.16
N ALA A 849 63.35 23.11 29.22
CA ALA A 849 63.50 24.56 29.10
C ALA A 849 65.00 24.85 28.93
N ASP A 850 65.48 24.92 27.69
CA ASP A 850 66.88 24.72 27.31
C ASP A 850 67.74 26.01 27.27
N GLY A 851 67.14 27.16 27.60
CA GLY A 851 67.84 28.40 27.89
C GLY A 851 67.92 29.36 26.70
N PRO A 852 69.09 29.87 26.30
CA PRO A 852 69.23 30.93 25.29
C PRO A 852 69.31 30.41 23.85
N ARG A 853 68.70 29.26 23.54
CA ARG A 853 68.66 28.65 22.21
C ARG A 853 67.32 28.93 21.51
N ASP A 854 67.19 28.49 20.27
CA ASP A 854 65.95 28.60 19.51
C ASP A 854 65.07 27.36 19.74
N ALA A 855 64.12 27.48 20.68
CA ALA A 855 63.17 26.42 21.03
C ALA A 855 62.17 26.03 19.91
N SER A 856 62.34 26.54 18.68
CA SER A 856 61.63 26.06 17.48
C SER A 856 62.41 25.02 16.66
N VAL A 857 63.66 24.73 17.03
CA VAL A 857 64.56 23.77 16.35
C VAL A 857 64.79 22.54 17.22
N LEU A 858 64.25 21.40 16.80
CA LEU A 858 64.39 20.12 17.49
C LEU A 858 65.84 19.61 17.42
N ASN A 859 66.54 19.59 18.56
CA ASN A 859 67.92 19.08 18.66
C ASN A 859 67.98 17.56 18.93
N ALA A 860 69.18 16.97 18.91
CA ALA A 860 69.35 15.53 19.07
C ALA A 860 68.81 14.98 20.40
N VAL A 861 68.98 15.73 21.50
CA VAL A 861 68.59 15.31 22.86
C VAL A 861 67.07 15.34 23.01
N GLU A 862 66.41 16.32 22.41
CA GLU A 862 64.95 16.43 22.37
C GLU A 862 64.34 15.38 21.44
N ARG A 863 64.95 15.16 20.27
CA ARG A 863 64.55 14.12 19.31
C ARG A 863 64.65 12.72 19.93
N ASP A 864 65.63 12.45 20.79
CA ASP A 864 65.74 11.21 21.57
C ASP A 864 64.75 11.10 22.76
N GLN A 865 64.17 12.21 23.23
CA GLN A 865 63.12 12.21 24.27
C GLN A 865 61.70 12.12 23.68
N GLY A 866 61.51 12.52 22.43
CA GLY A 866 60.20 12.62 21.78
C GLY A 866 59.56 14.00 21.99
N LEU A 867 58.50 14.27 21.21
CA LEU A 867 57.84 15.58 21.15
C LEU A 867 56.42 15.46 21.68
N VAL A 868 56.06 16.28 22.68
CA VAL A 868 54.67 16.34 23.18
C VAL A 868 53.94 17.46 22.45
N LEU A 869 52.91 17.06 21.70
CA LEU A 869 51.93 17.90 21.04
C LEU A 869 50.69 18.04 21.93
N GLN A 870 50.04 19.21 21.93
CA GLN A 870 48.80 19.40 22.67
C GLN A 870 47.82 20.38 22.00
N GLY A 871 46.54 20.27 22.37
CA GLY A 871 45.48 21.05 21.76
C GLY A 871 44.11 20.95 22.43
N THR A 872 43.13 21.57 21.79
CA THR A 872 41.70 21.43 22.10
C THR A 872 40.99 20.64 21.02
N VAL A 873 39.91 19.99 21.40
CA VAL A 873 38.96 19.25 20.55
C VAL A 873 37.72 18.97 21.40
N GLU A 874 36.62 18.58 20.79
CA GLU A 874 35.44 18.11 21.51
C GLU A 874 35.73 16.96 22.51
N PRO A 875 35.07 16.91 23.69
CA PRO A 875 35.29 15.85 24.66
C PRO A 875 34.99 14.45 24.12
N GLY A 876 35.98 13.56 24.20
CA GLY A 876 35.85 12.17 23.78
C GLY A 876 36.30 11.87 22.34
N SER A 877 36.60 12.87 21.51
CA SER A 877 37.12 12.63 20.16
C SER A 877 38.42 11.82 20.16
N SER A 878 38.52 10.89 19.21
CA SER A 878 39.78 10.26 18.82
C SER A 878 40.59 11.18 17.89
N LEU A 879 41.89 10.92 17.78
CA LEU A 879 42.84 11.75 17.04
C LEU A 879 43.75 10.92 16.16
N ARG A 880 44.01 11.42 14.96
CA ARG A 880 44.90 10.84 13.96
C ARG A 880 45.97 11.86 13.57
N ILE A 881 47.25 11.55 13.82
CA ILE A 881 48.37 12.44 13.47
C ILE A 881 49.33 11.76 12.47
N GLN A 882 49.78 12.55 11.49
CA GLN A 882 50.79 12.25 10.46
C GLN A 882 51.93 13.29 10.55
N ILE A 883 53.16 12.92 10.17
CA ILE A 883 54.34 13.81 10.21
C ILE A 883 55.09 13.74 8.88
N GLY A 884 54.99 14.78 8.05
CA GLY A 884 55.57 14.82 6.71
C GLY A 884 55.08 13.68 5.80
N ASP A 885 55.98 13.16 4.97
CA ASP A 885 55.74 11.99 4.12
C ASP A 885 55.73 10.65 4.91
N TRP A 886 55.85 10.70 6.24
CA TRP A 886 56.02 9.55 7.11
C TRP A 886 54.65 8.95 7.48
N SER A 887 54.41 7.71 7.05
CA SER A 887 53.08 7.07 7.07
C SER A 887 52.58 6.58 8.44
N THR A 888 53.42 6.68 9.49
CA THR A 888 53.09 6.22 10.84
C THR A 888 51.94 7.02 11.42
N THR A 889 50.77 6.38 11.50
CA THR A 889 49.59 6.92 12.15
C THR A 889 49.67 6.66 13.65
N LEU A 890 49.59 7.72 14.46
CA LEU A 890 49.51 7.60 15.92
C LEU A 890 48.07 7.88 16.39
N PRO A 891 47.43 6.96 17.14
CA PRO A 891 46.14 7.21 17.76
C PRO A 891 46.30 8.05 19.03
N GLY A 892 45.48 9.09 19.16
CA GLY A 892 45.27 9.82 20.41
C GLY A 892 43.80 9.81 20.82
N THR A 893 43.52 10.19 22.06
CA THR A 893 42.16 10.42 22.57
C THR A 893 42.10 11.73 23.34
N ALA A 894 40.99 12.45 23.18
CA ALA A 894 40.68 13.63 23.95
C ALA A 894 40.35 13.28 25.41
N THR A 895 40.73 14.17 26.32
CA THR A 895 40.24 14.13 27.70
C THR A 895 38.80 14.64 27.78
N GLN A 896 38.07 14.28 28.83
CA GLN A 896 36.70 14.76 29.08
C GLN A 896 36.59 16.29 29.25
N SER A 897 37.72 17.01 29.37
CA SER A 897 37.77 18.47 29.41
C SER A 897 38.02 19.13 28.05
N GLY A 898 37.87 18.39 26.94
CA GLY A 898 38.04 18.93 25.59
C GLY A 898 39.48 19.32 25.23
N THR A 899 40.44 18.65 25.88
CA THR A 899 41.89 18.91 25.73
C THR A 899 42.60 17.61 25.38
N TRP A 900 43.61 17.67 24.51
CA TRP A 900 44.35 16.49 24.07
C TRP A 900 45.87 16.69 24.16
N THR A 901 46.57 15.58 24.37
CA THR A 901 48.03 15.51 24.43
C THR A 901 48.49 14.24 23.73
N LEU A 902 49.45 14.33 22.79
CA LEU A 902 50.06 13.18 22.15
C LEU A 902 51.59 13.27 22.23
N THR A 903 52.23 12.20 22.70
CA THR A 903 53.69 12.07 22.62
C THR A 903 54.07 11.39 21.30
N VAL A 904 54.74 12.11 20.42
CA VAL A 904 55.41 11.55 19.26
C VAL A 904 56.71 10.89 19.74
N PRO A 905 56.88 9.57 19.56
CA PRO A 905 58.06 8.86 20.05
C PRO A 905 59.31 9.20 19.24
N ALA A 906 60.48 9.07 19.86
CA ALA A 906 61.78 9.45 19.30
C ALA A 906 62.16 8.81 17.94
N ASN A 907 61.56 7.64 17.62
CA ASN A 907 61.75 6.95 16.35
C ASN A 907 60.82 7.44 15.22
N ALA A 908 59.85 8.30 15.53
CA ALA A 908 58.90 8.89 14.58
C ALA A 908 59.20 10.37 14.24
N LEU A 909 60.30 10.90 14.78
CA LEU A 909 60.81 12.23 14.46
C LEU A 909 62.00 12.10 13.49
N PRO A 910 62.05 12.87 12.38
CA PRO A 910 63.18 12.82 11.44
C PRO A 910 64.52 13.20 12.09
N GLN A 911 65.61 12.80 11.44
CA GLN A 911 66.99 13.14 11.82
C GLN A 911 67.71 13.81 10.64
N GLY A 912 68.57 14.78 10.95
CA GLY A 912 69.39 15.53 10.00
C GLY A 912 69.82 16.88 10.56
N ALA A 913 70.52 17.67 9.75
CA ALA A 913 70.75 19.10 9.95
C ALA A 913 69.87 19.90 8.98
N ALA A 914 69.38 21.06 9.40
CA ALA A 914 68.56 21.98 8.60
C ALA A 914 67.34 21.36 7.89
N ALA A 915 66.73 20.34 8.48
CA ALA A 915 65.50 19.73 7.97
C ALA A 915 64.24 20.42 8.56
N THR A 916 63.09 20.25 7.91
CA THR A 916 61.78 20.64 8.45
C THR A 916 60.78 19.51 8.28
N ALA A 917 59.78 19.46 9.17
CA ALA A 917 58.69 18.49 9.09
C ALA A 917 57.34 19.17 9.36
N THR A 918 56.32 18.83 8.58
CA THR A 918 54.95 19.32 8.78
C THR A 918 54.09 18.23 9.39
N ILE A 919 53.67 18.45 10.63
CA ILE A 919 52.70 17.66 11.37
C ILE A 919 51.31 18.01 10.83
N ILE A 920 50.49 17.01 10.54
CA ILE A 920 49.08 17.14 10.15
C ILE A 920 48.24 16.30 11.12
N ALA A 921 47.17 16.87 11.64
CA ALA A 921 46.26 16.20 12.58
C ALA A 921 44.81 16.34 12.13
N THR A 922 44.02 15.27 12.31
CA THR A 922 42.56 15.25 12.20
C THR A 922 41.97 14.63 13.46
N ALA A 923 40.80 15.11 13.88
CA ALA A 923 40.00 14.51 14.94
C ALA A 923 38.82 13.73 14.35
N THR A 924 38.30 12.78 15.14
CA THR A 924 37.03 12.10 14.90
C THR A 924 36.27 12.02 16.22
N ASP A 925 35.11 12.66 16.31
CA ASP A 925 34.28 12.74 17.53
C ASP A 925 33.60 11.40 17.90
N PRO A 926 32.88 11.31 19.04
CA PRO A 926 32.17 10.09 19.42
C PRO A 926 31.08 9.63 18.43
N ASN A 927 30.60 10.53 17.57
CA ASN A 927 29.50 10.28 16.61
C ASN A 927 30.01 10.04 15.18
N GLY A 928 31.33 10.12 14.97
CA GLY A 928 32.01 9.69 13.75
C GLY A 928 32.30 10.78 12.73
N ASN A 929 31.97 12.06 13.00
CA ASN A 929 32.37 13.12 12.08
C ASN A 929 33.89 13.29 12.08
N ILE A 930 34.48 13.71 10.96
CA ILE A 930 35.92 13.90 10.83
C ILE A 930 36.21 15.39 10.64
N SER A 931 37.11 15.93 11.45
CA SER A 931 37.50 17.34 11.38
C SER A 931 38.23 17.67 10.08
N ALA A 932 38.21 18.94 9.68
CA ALA A 932 39.21 19.46 8.76
C ALA A 932 40.64 19.23 9.32
N PRO A 933 41.65 18.98 8.47
CA PRO A 933 43.02 18.78 8.92
C PRO A 933 43.69 20.09 9.35
N ILE A 934 44.22 20.12 10.58
CA ILE A 934 45.07 21.19 11.09
C ILE A 934 46.55 20.83 10.91
N SER A 935 47.45 21.81 10.80
CA SER A 935 48.87 21.54 10.58
C SER A 935 49.84 22.45 11.35
N ARG A 936 51.07 21.97 11.53
CA ARG A 936 52.17 22.66 12.22
C ARG A 936 53.51 22.24 11.64
N THR A 937 54.39 23.19 11.30
CA THR A 937 55.76 22.90 10.86
C THR A 937 56.76 23.07 12.00
N ILE A 938 57.75 22.19 12.08
CA ILE A 938 58.91 22.25 12.99
C ILE A 938 60.23 22.25 12.21
N ALA A 939 61.27 22.86 12.77
CA ALA A 939 62.65 22.73 12.29
C ALA A 939 63.39 21.64 13.06
N ILE A 940 64.41 21.03 12.44
CA ILE A 940 65.14 19.87 12.95
C ILE A 940 66.63 20.05 12.68
N ASP A 941 67.45 20.04 13.73
CA ASP A 941 68.91 20.08 13.64
C ASP A 941 69.59 19.25 14.75
N THR A 942 69.98 18.04 14.37
CA THR A 942 70.35 16.95 15.30
C THR A 942 71.83 16.57 15.21
N THR A 943 72.68 17.38 14.57
CA THR A 943 74.09 17.05 14.30
C THR A 943 74.98 18.29 14.19
N VAL A 944 76.02 18.37 15.03
CA VAL A 944 77.10 19.36 14.85
C VAL A 944 77.76 19.17 13.48
N THR A 945 77.83 20.21 12.66
CA THR A 945 78.52 20.17 11.37
C THR A 945 79.85 20.95 11.41
N GLY A 946 80.56 21.03 10.27
CA GLY A 946 81.71 21.94 10.06
C GLY A 946 82.97 21.74 10.91
N PHE A 947 82.99 20.82 11.88
CA PHE A 947 84.11 20.60 12.80
C PHE A 947 85.01 19.45 12.36
N GLU A 948 86.32 19.72 12.30
CA GLU A 948 87.35 18.75 11.93
C GLU A 948 88.45 18.68 13.00
N ALA A 949 88.48 17.59 13.78
CA ALA A 949 89.46 17.43 14.86
C ALA A 949 90.91 17.43 14.34
N THR A 950 91.13 16.96 13.11
CA THR A 950 92.46 16.96 12.45
C THR A 950 92.88 18.35 11.95
N ALA A 951 91.98 19.34 11.96
CA ALA A 951 92.28 20.74 11.62
C ALA A 951 92.84 21.56 12.80
N ILE A 952 92.86 20.99 14.03
CA ILE A 952 93.40 21.67 15.21
C ILE A 952 94.91 21.91 15.07
N ARG A 953 95.40 23.10 15.44
CA ARG A 953 96.81 23.49 15.39
C ARG A 953 97.30 24.00 16.75
N LEU A 954 98.56 23.66 17.07
CA LEU A 954 99.32 24.14 18.23
C LEU A 954 100.52 24.92 17.68
N GLY A 955 100.77 26.14 18.19
CA GLY A 955 101.79 27.02 17.64
C GLY A 955 103.17 26.87 18.28
N THR A 956 103.90 25.80 17.95
CA THR A 956 105.26 25.53 18.45
C THR A 956 106.19 25.04 17.33
N GLY A 957 106.96 25.94 16.71
CA GLY A 957 108.01 25.71 15.69
C GLY A 957 107.63 25.04 14.36
N GLY A 958 106.78 24.02 14.40
CA GLY A 958 106.69 22.91 13.43
C GLY A 958 107.29 21.59 13.98
N ASP A 959 108.04 21.66 15.08
CA ASP A 959 108.68 20.52 15.78
C ASP A 959 107.76 19.87 16.84
N GLY A 960 106.89 20.66 17.49
CA GLY A 960 106.03 20.21 18.58
C GLY A 960 106.61 20.41 19.99
N ILE A 961 107.73 21.14 20.13
CA ILE A 961 108.42 21.41 21.41
C ILE A 961 108.50 22.93 21.62
N LEU A 962 107.87 23.42 22.68
CA LEU A 962 107.87 24.84 23.02
C LEU A 962 109.23 25.24 23.64
N ASN A 963 110.15 25.75 22.81
CA ASN A 963 111.48 26.14 23.30
C ASN A 963 111.47 27.43 24.16
N ALA A 964 112.59 27.81 24.80
CA ALA A 964 112.65 28.99 25.68
C ALA A 964 112.14 30.29 25.01
N ALA A 965 112.47 30.51 23.74
CA ALA A 965 112.07 31.69 22.99
C ALA A 965 110.61 31.64 22.54
N GLU A 966 110.04 30.46 22.31
CA GLU A 966 108.61 30.28 22.02
C GLU A 966 107.73 30.33 23.27
N HIS A 967 108.19 29.76 24.39
CA HIS A 967 107.50 29.80 25.68
C HIS A 967 107.14 31.22 26.08
N ALA A 968 108.09 32.14 25.96
CA ALA A 968 107.92 33.58 26.21
C ALA A 968 106.81 34.24 25.37
N ARG A 969 106.40 33.64 24.24
CA ARG A 969 105.33 34.12 23.34
C ARG A 969 103.96 33.49 23.68
N GLY A 970 103.95 32.34 24.35
CA GLY A 970 102.74 31.58 24.71
C GLY A 970 102.19 30.70 23.58
N LEU A 971 101.27 29.80 23.93
CA LEU A 971 100.75 28.75 23.05
C LEU A 971 99.38 29.13 22.45
N PRO A 972 99.29 29.39 21.13
CA PRO A 972 98.01 29.50 20.45
C PRO A 972 97.47 28.10 20.08
N VAL A 973 96.15 27.94 20.19
CA VAL A 973 95.38 26.75 19.79
C VAL A 973 94.22 27.20 18.90
N SER A 974 94.13 26.67 17.68
CA SER A 974 93.15 27.11 16.68
C SER A 974 92.64 25.95 15.81
N GLY A 975 91.53 26.17 15.09
CA GLY A 975 90.92 25.18 14.20
C GLY A 975 89.69 25.71 13.44
N LEU A 976 88.88 24.78 12.93
CA LEU A 976 87.59 25.04 12.28
C LEU A 976 86.43 24.40 13.05
N ALA A 977 85.24 24.98 12.90
CA ALA A 977 83.94 24.49 13.38
C ALA A 977 82.82 25.10 12.51
N GLU A 978 81.57 24.71 12.75
CA GLU A 978 80.41 25.40 12.17
C GLU A 978 80.32 26.89 12.59
N PRO A 979 79.98 27.84 11.69
CA PRO A 979 79.84 29.25 12.04
C PRO A 979 78.84 29.49 13.18
N GLY A 980 79.26 30.25 14.20
CA GLY A 980 78.46 30.48 15.41
C GLY A 980 78.57 29.38 16.47
N ALA A 981 79.16 28.21 16.17
CA ALA A 981 79.42 27.18 17.15
C ALA A 981 80.43 27.67 18.22
N THR A 982 80.20 27.27 19.47
CA THR A 982 81.11 27.55 20.58
C THR A 982 82.12 26.42 20.73
N VAL A 983 83.42 26.76 20.71
CA VAL A 983 84.52 25.83 20.96
C VAL A 983 85.15 26.15 22.31
N GLN A 984 85.34 25.13 23.15
CA GLN A 984 86.03 25.22 24.43
C GLN A 984 87.34 24.42 24.37
N VAL A 985 88.42 25.04 24.83
CA VAL A 985 89.79 24.49 24.83
C VAL A 985 90.34 24.55 26.25
N THR A 986 90.98 23.48 26.72
CA THR A 986 91.61 23.41 28.05
C THR A 986 93.06 22.97 27.94
N VAL A 987 93.98 23.74 28.55
CA VAL A 987 95.42 23.45 28.62
C VAL A 987 95.89 23.67 30.05
N ASN A 988 96.64 22.73 30.61
CA ASN A 988 97.18 22.83 31.98
C ASN A 988 96.12 23.20 33.06
N GLY A 989 94.91 22.65 32.93
CA GLY A 989 93.77 22.95 33.82
C GLY A 989 93.10 24.32 33.62
N HIS A 990 93.62 25.18 32.73
CA HIS A 990 92.98 26.43 32.33
C HIS A 990 92.08 26.23 31.12
N SER A 991 90.80 26.57 31.23
CA SER A 991 89.86 26.55 30.10
C SER A 991 89.68 27.93 29.47
N ARG A 992 89.49 27.97 28.15
CA ARG A 992 89.13 29.14 27.33
C ARG A 992 88.03 28.73 26.35
N SER A 993 87.27 29.70 25.86
CA SER A 993 86.25 29.47 24.84
C SER A 993 86.32 30.55 23.75
N ALA A 994 85.98 30.14 22.53
CA ALA A 994 85.84 31.00 21.36
C ALA A 994 84.53 30.65 20.64
N ILE A 995 83.97 31.61 19.91
CA ILE A 995 82.89 31.37 18.95
C ILE A 995 83.53 31.31 17.57
N ALA A 996 83.18 30.32 16.77
CA ALA A 996 83.62 30.20 15.39
C ALA A 996 83.02 31.32 14.54
N GLY A 997 83.86 32.04 13.79
CA GLY A 997 83.43 33.15 12.93
C GLY A 997 82.60 32.70 11.72
N GLU A 998 82.20 33.65 10.87
CA GLU A 998 81.43 33.40 9.63
C GLU A 998 82.10 32.38 8.68
N THR A 999 83.43 32.22 8.79
CA THR A 999 84.25 31.26 8.02
C THR A 999 84.51 29.94 8.75
N GLY A 1000 83.89 29.72 9.92
CA GLY A 1000 84.11 28.57 10.80
C GLY A 1000 85.40 28.62 11.63
N ALA A 1001 86.28 29.60 11.41
CA ALA A 1001 87.56 29.69 12.09
C ALA A 1001 87.43 30.11 13.56
N TRP A 1002 88.18 29.45 14.45
CA TRP A 1002 88.30 29.76 15.87
C TRP A 1002 89.75 29.70 16.36
N SER A 1003 90.08 30.46 17.41
CA SER A 1003 91.42 30.49 18.01
C SER A 1003 91.38 30.99 19.46
N VAL A 1004 92.25 30.45 20.32
CA VAL A 1004 92.52 30.92 21.69
C VAL A 1004 94.02 30.85 21.99
N THR A 1005 94.55 31.73 22.84
CA THR A 1005 95.97 31.73 23.22
C THR A 1005 96.15 31.61 24.74
N PHE A 1006 97.04 30.73 25.16
CA PHE A 1006 97.49 30.58 26.54
C PHE A 1006 98.81 31.34 26.73
N ALA A 1007 98.86 32.19 27.75
CA ALA A 1007 100.06 32.99 28.03
C ALA A 1007 101.18 32.13 28.64
N ALA A 1008 102.43 32.57 28.52
CA ALA A 1008 103.62 31.92 29.09
C ALA A 1008 103.42 31.49 30.57
N SER A 1009 102.79 32.33 31.40
CA SER A 1009 102.50 32.04 32.82
C SER A 1009 101.44 30.96 33.08
N GLN A 1010 100.81 30.42 32.04
CA GLN A 1010 99.87 29.30 32.09
C GLN A 1010 100.52 27.97 31.68
N ILE A 1011 101.79 28.03 31.25
CA ILE A 1011 102.54 26.92 30.66
C ILE A 1011 103.79 26.69 31.53
N PRO A 1012 104.13 25.44 31.91
CA PRO A 1012 105.34 25.17 32.69
C PRO A 1012 106.63 25.55 31.94
N THR A 1013 107.76 25.61 32.66
CA THR A 1013 109.12 25.85 32.13
C THR A 1013 110.04 24.67 32.47
N GLY A 1014 111.13 24.51 31.73
CA GLY A 1014 112.01 23.34 31.79
C GLY A 1014 111.57 22.23 30.83
N GLU A 1015 112.29 21.11 30.88
CA GLU A 1015 112.11 19.94 30.01
C GLU A 1015 110.86 19.13 30.41
N ILE A 1016 109.87 19.00 29.50
CA ILE A 1016 108.62 18.23 29.68
C ILE A 1016 108.18 17.59 28.36
N ASP A 1017 108.13 16.26 28.33
CA ASP A 1017 107.75 15.46 27.15
C ASP A 1017 106.36 15.79 26.57
N SER A 1018 105.37 16.10 27.42
CA SER A 1018 103.96 16.16 27.02
C SER A 1018 103.06 16.94 27.99
N LEU A 1019 102.54 18.08 27.53
CA LEU A 1019 101.48 18.86 28.16
C LEU A 1019 100.15 18.65 27.40
N PRO A 1020 99.06 18.20 28.06
CA PRO A 1020 97.80 17.89 27.37
C PRO A 1020 96.94 19.12 27.05
N VAL A 1021 96.25 19.04 25.91
CA VAL A 1021 95.34 20.05 25.34
C VAL A 1021 94.01 19.35 24.98
N ARG A 1022 92.88 19.80 25.53
CA ARG A 1022 91.54 19.21 25.29
C ARG A 1022 90.61 20.18 24.58
N VAL A 1023 89.83 19.73 23.60
CA VAL A 1023 88.89 20.56 22.80
C VAL A 1023 87.49 19.93 22.74
N THR A 1024 86.44 20.72 22.94
CA THR A 1024 85.02 20.38 22.67
C THR A 1024 84.35 21.47 21.83
N VAL A 1025 83.34 21.10 21.03
CA VAL A 1025 82.52 22.02 20.24
C VAL A 1025 81.03 21.83 20.55
N THR A 1026 80.24 22.89 20.40
CA THR A 1026 78.78 22.89 20.58
C THR A 1026 78.16 23.82 19.54
N ASP A 1027 77.19 23.34 18.78
CA ASP A 1027 76.50 24.12 17.75
C ASP A 1027 75.41 25.05 18.33
N THR A 1028 74.65 25.68 17.42
CA THR A 1028 73.57 26.62 17.72
C THR A 1028 72.33 25.92 18.29
N ALA A 1029 71.91 24.78 17.71
CA ALA A 1029 70.81 23.95 18.20
C ALA A 1029 71.09 23.27 19.55
N GLY A 1030 72.37 23.06 19.88
CA GLY A 1030 72.85 22.55 21.16
C GLY A 1030 73.42 21.14 21.16
N ASN A 1031 73.64 20.55 19.98
CA ASN A 1031 74.37 19.29 19.90
C ASN A 1031 75.85 19.54 20.27
N VAL A 1032 76.49 18.54 20.91
CA VAL A 1032 77.86 18.64 21.45
C VAL A 1032 78.74 17.55 20.84
N LEU A 1033 79.97 17.90 20.47
CA LEU A 1033 80.93 16.98 19.85
C LEU A 1033 82.32 17.12 20.50
N GLY A 1034 82.98 15.97 20.71
CA GLY A 1034 84.20 15.83 21.52
C GLY A 1034 83.93 15.20 22.90
N PRO A 1035 84.90 15.25 23.84
CA PRO A 1035 86.19 15.91 23.76
C PRO A 1035 87.20 15.23 22.82
N TYR A 1036 88.12 16.02 22.30
CA TYR A 1036 89.31 15.61 21.56
C TYR A 1036 90.56 16.01 22.34
N ASP A 1037 91.53 15.10 22.47
CA ASP A 1037 92.77 15.32 23.23
C ASP A 1037 94.00 15.37 22.30
N LEU A 1038 94.91 16.32 22.57
CA LEU A 1038 96.18 16.56 21.89
C LEU A 1038 97.29 16.83 22.95
N SER A 1039 98.54 16.96 22.53
CA SER A 1039 99.66 17.32 23.42
C SER A 1039 100.77 18.11 22.74
N VAL A 1040 101.61 18.78 23.54
CA VAL A 1040 102.79 19.56 23.11
C VAL A 1040 103.95 19.38 24.10
N GLY A 1041 105.19 19.32 23.63
CA GLY A 1041 106.40 19.28 24.48
C GLY A 1041 106.86 20.67 24.91
N ILE A 1042 107.80 20.74 25.86
CA ILE A 1042 108.42 21.99 26.34
C ILE A 1042 109.89 21.71 26.65
N ASP A 1043 110.79 22.62 26.30
CA ASP A 1043 112.17 22.64 26.82
C ASP A 1043 112.68 24.08 26.89
N THR A 1044 113.28 24.50 28.00
CA THR A 1044 113.71 25.89 28.18
C THR A 1044 115.06 26.01 28.89
N ILE A 1045 115.97 25.06 28.67
CA ILE A 1045 117.28 24.96 29.35
C ILE A 1045 118.39 25.09 28.30
N ALA A 1046 119.43 25.90 28.55
CA ALA A 1046 120.55 26.08 27.63
C ALA A 1046 121.72 25.10 27.91
N PRO A 1047 122.54 24.75 26.90
CA PRO A 1047 123.65 23.81 27.04
C PRO A 1047 124.87 24.36 27.81
N ASP A 1048 125.77 23.46 28.22
CA ASP A 1048 126.98 23.78 29.00
C ASP A 1048 128.09 24.43 28.14
N THR A 1049 128.85 25.37 28.72
CA THR A 1049 129.86 26.13 27.97
C THR A 1049 131.10 25.30 27.59
N PRO A 1050 131.49 25.20 26.29
CA PRO A 1050 132.61 24.38 25.85
C PRO A 1050 133.97 24.91 26.32
N THR A 1051 134.91 24.04 26.68
CA THR A 1051 136.21 24.43 27.28
C THR A 1051 137.38 23.72 26.58
N VAL A 1052 138.46 24.45 26.29
CA VAL A 1052 139.57 23.93 25.47
C VAL A 1052 140.67 23.30 26.34
N ILE A 1053 140.91 22.00 26.13
CA ILE A 1053 141.85 21.18 26.91
C ILE A 1053 143.25 21.18 26.26
N GLU A 1054 143.34 20.82 24.98
CA GLU A 1054 144.60 20.72 24.22
C GLU A 1054 144.47 21.47 22.89
N THR A 1055 145.53 22.15 22.43
CA THR A 1055 145.60 22.81 21.12
C THR A 1055 146.64 22.16 20.21
N GLN A 1056 146.24 21.77 19.00
CA GLN A 1056 147.12 21.15 18.02
C GLN A 1056 147.71 22.19 17.05
N ASP A 1057 148.96 22.62 17.29
CA ASP A 1057 149.62 23.65 16.47
C ASP A 1057 150.55 23.10 15.38
N VAL A 1058 150.67 23.83 14.26
CA VAL A 1058 151.75 23.68 13.25
C VAL A 1058 152.32 25.06 12.94
N ALA A 1059 153.65 25.20 13.03
CA ALA A 1059 154.38 26.43 12.64
C ALA A 1059 153.83 27.74 13.25
N GLY A 1060 153.25 27.66 14.47
CA GLY A 1060 152.67 28.79 15.19
C GLY A 1060 151.16 29.01 14.98
N ALA A 1061 150.50 28.24 14.11
CA ALA A 1061 149.05 28.33 13.90
C ALA A 1061 148.33 27.06 14.34
N MET A 1062 147.17 27.21 14.99
CA MET A 1062 146.36 26.10 15.49
C MET A 1062 145.57 25.45 14.34
N ARG A 1063 145.68 24.13 14.19
CA ARG A 1063 144.92 23.31 13.21
C ARG A 1063 143.76 22.52 13.84
N GLY A 1064 143.46 22.75 15.11
CA GLY A 1064 142.44 22.03 15.86
C GLY A 1064 142.69 22.04 17.36
N PHE A 1065 141.69 21.61 18.13
CA PHE A 1065 141.72 21.58 19.59
C PHE A 1065 140.83 20.46 20.14
N THR A 1066 140.99 20.15 21.42
CA THR A 1066 140.23 19.13 22.15
C THR A 1066 139.35 19.80 23.21
N THR A 1067 138.10 19.35 23.37
CA THR A 1067 137.14 19.75 24.43
C THR A 1067 136.58 18.48 25.08
N LEU A 1068 135.78 18.60 26.16
CA LEU A 1068 134.92 17.49 26.62
C LEU A 1068 133.85 17.17 25.57
N THR A 1069 133.39 15.91 25.53
CA THR A 1069 132.31 15.42 24.66
C THR A 1069 130.94 15.97 25.10
N SER A 1070 130.10 16.39 24.15
CA SER A 1070 128.67 16.66 24.36
C SER A 1070 127.80 16.17 23.20
N GLU A 1071 126.49 15.99 23.44
CA GLU A 1071 125.50 15.71 22.38
C GLU A 1071 125.08 16.99 21.62
N ASP A 1072 125.51 18.17 22.08
CA ASP A 1072 125.28 19.46 21.43
C ASP A 1072 125.92 19.56 20.03
N SER A 1073 125.34 20.41 19.19
CA SER A 1073 125.88 20.72 17.87
C SER A 1073 126.83 21.91 17.91
N TYR A 1074 128.06 21.73 17.38
CA TYR A 1074 129.14 22.72 17.49
C TYR A 1074 129.36 23.55 16.22
N LEU A 1075 129.63 24.86 16.38
CA LEU A 1075 130.09 25.76 15.32
C LEU A 1075 131.34 26.55 15.75
N PHE A 1076 132.21 26.90 14.80
CA PHE A 1076 133.52 27.50 15.08
C PHE A 1076 133.77 28.73 14.21
N HIS A 1077 134.27 29.82 14.79
CA HIS A 1077 134.54 31.08 14.08
C HIS A 1077 135.87 31.70 14.51
N ARG A 1078 136.71 32.11 13.55
CA ARG A 1078 137.96 32.84 13.83
C ARG A 1078 137.73 34.35 13.79
N VAL A 1079 138.26 35.07 14.77
CA VAL A 1079 138.24 36.54 14.82
C VAL A 1079 139.67 37.08 14.79
N ASP A 1080 140.08 37.51 13.61
CA ASP A 1080 141.40 38.11 13.37
C ASP A 1080 141.44 39.57 13.86
N ALA A 1081 142.65 40.15 13.99
CA ALA A 1081 142.82 41.53 14.46
C ALA A 1081 142.25 42.62 13.51
N THR A 1082 141.86 42.26 12.28
CA THR A 1082 141.14 43.13 11.34
C THR A 1082 140.17 42.33 10.48
N GLY A 1083 138.86 42.38 10.77
CA GLY A 1083 137.81 41.84 9.90
C GLY A 1083 136.61 41.23 10.63
N ALA A 1084 135.61 40.87 9.83
CA ALA A 1084 134.44 40.09 10.24
C ALA A 1084 134.81 38.63 10.61
N PRO A 1085 133.99 37.92 11.40
CA PRO A 1085 134.32 36.56 11.84
C PRO A 1085 134.33 35.57 10.66
N VAL A 1086 135.33 34.68 10.64
CA VAL A 1086 135.53 33.69 9.59
C VAL A 1086 135.13 32.31 10.09
N ALA A 1087 134.01 31.78 9.61
CA ALA A 1087 133.57 30.43 9.94
C ALA A 1087 134.65 29.37 9.60
N LEU A 1088 134.97 28.53 10.59
CA LEU A 1088 135.89 27.41 10.46
C LEU A 1088 135.10 26.12 10.31
N GLN A 1089 135.55 25.24 9.41
CA GLN A 1089 134.98 23.92 9.21
C GLN A 1089 135.90 22.90 9.87
N ALA A 1090 135.42 22.24 10.93
CA ALA A 1090 136.17 21.20 11.62
C ALA A 1090 135.59 19.81 11.32
N THR A 1091 136.45 18.79 11.28
CA THR A 1091 136.02 17.41 11.53
C THR A 1091 136.18 17.11 13.00
N GLU A 1092 135.08 16.75 13.65
CA GLU A 1092 135.05 16.12 14.97
C GLU A 1092 135.67 14.71 14.90
N GLN A 1093 136.35 14.31 15.98
CA GLN A 1093 136.69 12.93 16.30
C GLN A 1093 136.45 12.69 17.79
N ARG A 1094 135.29 12.13 18.13
CA ARG A 1094 134.94 11.77 19.51
C ARG A 1094 135.86 10.68 20.06
N ASN A 1095 136.38 10.87 21.28
CA ASN A 1095 137.28 9.94 21.94
C ASN A 1095 136.74 9.59 23.34
N ALA A 1096 135.97 8.51 23.40
CA ALA A 1096 135.18 8.15 24.59
C ALA A 1096 135.97 7.61 25.79
N GLU A 1097 137.25 7.21 25.63
CA GLU A 1097 138.05 6.68 26.76
C GLU A 1097 138.68 7.76 27.68
N PRO A 1098 138.94 9.00 27.22
CA PRO A 1098 139.05 10.17 28.11
C PRO A 1098 137.76 10.98 28.27
N GLY A 1099 136.78 10.84 27.37
CA GLY A 1099 135.56 11.66 27.35
C GLY A 1099 135.76 13.01 26.65
N GLU A 1100 136.56 13.01 25.58
CA GLU A 1100 137.02 14.21 24.90
C GLU A 1100 136.70 14.18 23.40
N ASP A 1101 136.25 15.31 22.85
CA ASP A 1101 136.01 15.49 21.42
C ASP A 1101 137.11 16.35 20.78
N LEU A 1102 137.78 15.78 19.77
CA LEU A 1102 138.87 16.43 19.06
C LEU A 1102 138.39 17.03 17.74
N PHE A 1103 138.30 18.35 17.69
CA PHE A 1103 137.98 19.11 16.48
C PHE A 1103 139.26 19.47 15.71
N ARG A 1104 139.38 19.01 14.47
CA ARG A 1104 140.46 19.42 13.55
C ARG A 1104 139.93 20.28 12.41
N PHE A 1105 140.48 21.48 12.27
CA PHE A 1105 140.13 22.41 11.19
C PHE A 1105 140.56 21.83 9.83
N THR A 1106 139.65 21.90 8.86
CA THR A 1106 139.76 21.29 7.54
C THR A 1106 140.22 22.29 6.49
N ASN A 1107 140.41 21.84 5.24
CA ASN A 1107 140.69 22.71 4.08
C ASN A 1107 141.92 23.63 4.22
N GLY A 1108 142.84 23.33 5.14
CA GLY A 1108 143.99 24.17 5.46
C GLY A 1108 143.66 25.40 6.33
N GLN A 1109 142.42 25.51 6.82
CA GLN A 1109 142.06 26.52 7.81
C GLN A 1109 142.84 26.30 9.11
N THR A 1110 143.25 27.41 9.72
CA THR A 1110 143.95 27.45 11.00
C THR A 1110 143.55 28.72 11.76
N VAL A 1111 143.82 28.76 13.06
CA VAL A 1111 143.84 30.00 13.86
C VAL A 1111 145.29 30.47 13.98
N PRO A 1112 145.72 31.54 13.28
CA PRO A 1112 147.06 32.08 13.42
C PRO A 1112 147.29 32.69 14.80
N ASP A 1113 148.55 32.81 15.18
CA ASP A 1113 148.91 33.43 16.45
C ASP A 1113 148.50 34.92 16.48
N GLY A 1114 147.85 35.34 17.58
CA GLY A 1114 147.22 36.66 17.74
C GLY A 1114 145.74 36.72 17.31
N SER A 1115 145.18 35.65 16.73
CA SER A 1115 143.76 35.53 16.41
C SER A 1115 142.95 34.88 17.53
N TYR A 1116 141.64 35.13 17.59
CA TYR A 1116 140.75 34.48 18.56
C TYR A 1116 139.85 33.45 17.87
N LEU A 1117 139.26 32.55 18.65
CA LEU A 1117 138.38 31.47 18.22
C LEU A 1117 137.10 31.48 19.07
N VAL A 1118 135.95 31.74 18.46
CA VAL A 1118 134.64 31.52 19.08
C VAL A 1118 134.16 30.10 18.79
N ILE A 1119 133.63 29.44 19.81
CA ILE A 1119 133.02 28.11 19.79
C ILE A 1119 131.56 28.28 20.24
N ASN A 1120 130.59 27.93 19.40
CA ASN A 1120 129.17 27.88 19.74
C ASN A 1120 128.72 26.43 19.92
N THR A 1121 127.73 26.21 20.78
CA THR A 1121 127.07 24.93 21.07
C THR A 1121 125.55 25.13 21.12
N THR A 1122 124.79 24.31 20.40
CA THR A 1122 123.32 24.37 20.31
C THR A 1122 122.69 23.01 20.58
N ASP A 1123 121.67 22.98 21.44
CA ASP A 1123 120.94 21.77 21.88
C ASP A 1123 119.82 21.32 20.91
N PRO A 1124 119.08 20.22 21.19
CA PRO A 1124 118.00 19.74 20.33
C PRO A 1124 116.73 20.60 20.27
N ALA A 1125 116.50 21.52 21.23
CA ALA A 1125 115.36 22.44 21.27
C ALA A 1125 115.67 23.82 20.65
N GLY A 1126 116.95 24.10 20.38
CA GLY A 1126 117.44 25.33 19.78
C GLY A 1126 117.88 26.41 20.79
N ASN A 1127 118.30 26.03 22.00
CA ASN A 1127 118.97 26.93 22.93
C ASN A 1127 120.51 26.87 22.73
N GLU A 1128 121.23 27.98 22.95
CA GLU A 1128 122.65 28.14 22.55
C GLU A 1128 123.56 28.59 23.71
N ALA A 1129 124.88 28.36 23.58
CA ALA A 1129 125.95 28.89 24.46
C ALA A 1129 127.28 29.06 23.71
N ASN A 1130 128.09 30.10 24.00
CA ASN A 1130 129.36 30.36 23.28
C ASN A 1130 130.59 30.56 24.19
N THR A 1131 131.79 30.25 23.69
CA THR A 1131 133.09 30.52 24.35
C THR A 1131 134.10 31.15 23.40
N LEU A 1132 134.79 32.22 23.85
CA LEU A 1132 135.85 32.93 23.14
C LEU A 1132 137.24 32.51 23.65
N PHE A 1133 137.95 31.72 22.86
CA PHE A 1133 139.29 31.24 23.13
C PHE A 1133 140.37 32.15 22.52
N ILE A 1134 141.38 32.53 23.30
CA ILE A 1134 142.46 33.45 22.91
C ILE A 1134 143.73 32.67 22.53
N LYS A 1135 144.18 32.77 21.27
CA LYS A 1135 145.42 32.12 20.80
C LYS A 1135 146.55 33.15 20.59
N ASN A 1136 147.53 33.19 21.48
CA ASN A 1136 148.71 34.06 21.31
C ASN A 1136 149.95 33.54 22.06
N THR A 1137 151.04 33.17 21.38
CA THR A 1137 152.26 32.66 22.03
C THR A 1137 153.23 33.74 22.53
N ALA A 1138 152.91 35.03 22.37
CA ALA A 1138 153.72 36.13 22.89
C ALA A 1138 153.40 36.42 24.37
N THR A 1139 154.40 36.25 25.25
CA THR A 1139 154.32 36.67 26.67
C THR A 1139 154.01 38.16 26.79
N GLY A 1140 152.98 38.52 27.57
CA GLY A 1140 152.58 39.91 27.80
C GLY A 1140 151.59 40.45 26.76
N ALA A 1141 150.74 39.59 26.18
CA ALA A 1141 149.79 39.95 25.13
C ALA A 1141 148.58 40.73 25.68
N GLU A 1142 148.25 41.87 25.07
CA GLU A 1142 147.03 42.62 25.36
C GLU A 1142 145.83 42.01 24.61
N VAL A 1143 144.72 41.76 25.32
CA VAL A 1143 143.49 41.16 24.78
C VAL A 1143 142.49 42.27 24.46
N ASP A 1144 142.18 42.42 23.17
CA ASP A 1144 141.30 43.47 22.64
C ASP A 1144 139.89 42.94 22.39
N LEU A 1145 138.97 43.24 23.31
CA LEU A 1145 137.55 42.89 23.17
C LEU A 1145 136.80 43.75 22.14
N ASN A 1146 137.43 44.79 21.57
CA ASN A 1146 136.78 45.72 20.63
C ASN A 1146 136.88 45.25 19.17
N ARG A 1147 137.34 44.00 18.92
CA ARG A 1147 137.39 43.43 17.57
C ARG A 1147 135.99 43.35 16.98
N GLU A 1148 135.81 44.02 15.84
CA GLU A 1148 134.54 44.25 15.14
C GLU A 1148 133.71 42.96 14.90
N GLY A 1149 134.35 41.80 14.83
CA GLY A 1149 133.71 40.50 14.65
C GLY A 1149 133.24 39.78 15.92
N LEU A 1150 133.42 40.32 17.13
CA LEU A 1150 133.00 39.66 18.38
C LEU A 1150 131.51 39.87 18.70
N ALA A 1151 130.95 41.05 18.38
CA ALA A 1151 129.54 41.40 18.61
C ALA A 1151 128.54 40.66 17.69
N ALA A 1152 128.96 39.54 17.10
CA ALA A 1152 128.15 38.62 16.29
C ALA A 1152 127.80 37.33 17.04
N PHE A 1153 128.24 37.18 18.29
CA PHE A 1153 128.08 35.99 19.13
C PHE A 1153 127.62 36.38 20.53
N ASP A 1154 126.92 35.46 21.21
CA ASP A 1154 126.47 35.63 22.59
C ASP A 1154 127.38 34.82 23.52
N LEU A 1155 128.47 35.46 23.94
CA LEU A 1155 129.58 34.85 24.67
C LEU A 1155 129.23 34.56 26.13
N SER A 1156 129.17 33.28 26.45
CA SER A 1156 129.03 32.78 27.83
C SER A 1156 130.38 32.68 28.56
N ALA A 1157 131.51 32.59 27.83
CA ALA A 1157 132.85 32.50 28.40
C ALA A 1157 133.99 33.11 27.55
N ILE A 1158 135.12 33.42 28.19
CA ILE A 1158 136.44 33.74 27.63
C ILE A 1158 137.50 32.79 28.22
N ASP A 1159 138.40 32.28 27.40
CA ASP A 1159 139.49 31.37 27.78
C ASP A 1159 140.85 31.95 27.35
N LEU A 1160 141.68 32.30 28.34
CA LEU A 1160 143.02 32.89 28.19
C LEU A 1160 144.14 31.84 28.26
N THR A 1161 143.86 30.56 28.53
CA THR A 1161 144.85 29.53 28.95
C THR A 1161 145.96 29.21 27.93
N ARG A 1162 145.94 29.79 26.73
CA ARG A 1162 147.03 29.72 25.73
C ARG A 1162 147.48 31.10 25.23
N ALA A 1163 147.43 32.10 26.13
CA ALA A 1163 147.96 33.44 25.96
C ALA A 1163 148.85 33.84 27.18
N PRO A 1164 150.15 33.48 27.23
CA PRO A 1164 150.95 33.61 28.44
C PRO A 1164 151.13 35.06 28.92
N ASP A 1165 150.99 35.28 30.23
CA ASP A 1165 151.07 36.60 30.86
C ASP A 1165 150.10 37.62 30.21
N ALA A 1166 148.92 37.18 29.79
CA ALA A 1166 147.96 38.01 29.05
C ALA A 1166 147.40 39.15 29.92
N SER A 1167 147.15 40.29 29.30
CA SER A 1167 146.52 41.46 29.93
C SER A 1167 145.17 41.74 29.28
N LEU A 1168 144.08 41.54 30.02
CA LEU A 1168 142.70 41.82 29.59
C LEU A 1168 142.15 43.03 30.35
N THR A 1169 141.34 43.87 29.70
CA THR A 1169 140.51 44.89 30.35
C THR A 1169 139.07 44.76 29.86
N ILE A 1170 138.10 44.84 30.77
CA ILE A 1170 136.66 44.71 30.45
C ILE A 1170 135.79 45.68 31.28
N THR A 1171 134.81 46.30 30.63
CA THR A 1171 133.81 47.23 31.21
C THR A 1171 132.40 46.63 31.21
N GLU A 1172 131.44 47.25 31.92
CA GLU A 1172 130.01 46.86 31.83
C GLU A 1172 129.48 46.91 30.38
N GLU A 1173 129.86 47.94 29.62
CA GLU A 1173 129.40 48.12 28.22
C GLU A 1173 129.92 46.99 27.32
N GLN A 1174 131.19 46.60 27.48
CA GLN A 1174 131.78 45.48 26.75
C GLN A 1174 131.16 44.13 27.19
N LEU A 1175 130.93 43.94 28.49
CA LEU A 1175 130.28 42.74 29.02
C LEU A 1175 128.87 42.56 28.39
N LEU A 1176 128.01 43.57 28.48
CA LEU A 1176 126.66 43.55 27.90
C LEU A 1176 126.65 43.41 26.37
N ALA A 1177 127.64 43.97 25.67
CA ALA A 1177 127.76 43.86 24.21
C ALA A 1177 128.25 42.47 23.74
N LEU A 1178 128.87 41.70 24.63
CA LEU A 1178 129.34 40.34 24.35
C LEU A 1178 128.37 39.26 24.83
N THR A 1179 127.55 39.49 25.85
CA THR A 1179 126.72 38.46 26.52
C THR A 1179 125.20 38.72 26.46
N GLY A 1180 124.74 39.45 25.44
CA GLY A 1180 123.32 39.57 25.06
C GLY A 1180 122.28 39.66 26.20
N PRO A 1181 121.25 38.80 26.23
CA PRO A 1181 120.27 38.73 27.31
C PRO A 1181 120.79 38.02 28.57
N ASP A 1182 121.80 37.17 28.45
CA ASP A 1182 122.30 36.27 29.52
C ASP A 1182 123.17 36.99 30.56
N ARG A 1183 123.84 38.08 30.14
CA ARG A 1183 124.55 39.05 31.01
C ARG A 1183 125.63 38.47 31.90
N THR A 1184 126.12 37.27 31.59
CA THR A 1184 126.97 36.47 32.47
C THR A 1184 128.14 35.91 31.67
N LEU A 1185 129.37 36.20 32.10
CA LEU A 1185 130.59 35.80 31.40
C LEU A 1185 131.57 35.10 32.35
N VAL A 1186 131.98 33.88 31.99
CA VAL A 1186 133.09 33.19 32.68
C VAL A 1186 134.43 33.63 32.07
N ILE A 1187 135.48 33.85 32.86
CA ILE A 1187 136.83 34.18 32.38
C ILE A 1187 137.85 33.24 33.02
N LYS A 1188 138.56 32.49 32.17
CA LYS A 1188 139.52 31.43 32.54
C LYS A 1188 140.95 31.76 32.09
N GLY A 1189 142.00 31.23 32.73
CA GLY A 1189 143.39 31.62 32.43
C GLY A 1189 144.48 30.92 33.24
N GLU A 1190 145.71 31.44 33.21
CA GLU A 1190 146.80 31.02 34.09
C GLU A 1190 147.13 32.12 35.13
N ALA A 1191 147.64 31.74 36.32
CA ALA A 1191 147.92 32.65 37.43
C ALA A 1191 148.98 33.76 37.18
N THR A 1192 149.58 33.84 35.98
CA THR A 1192 150.43 34.98 35.56
C THR A 1192 149.71 35.99 34.68
N ASP A 1193 148.51 35.65 34.18
CA ASP A 1193 147.64 36.56 33.44
C ASP A 1193 147.05 37.62 34.38
N HIS A 1194 146.70 38.79 33.82
CA HIS A 1194 146.19 39.93 34.56
C HIS A 1194 144.89 40.49 33.93
N VAL A 1195 143.79 40.43 34.69
CA VAL A 1195 142.49 40.98 34.30
C VAL A 1195 142.20 42.29 35.04
N THR A 1196 141.92 43.35 34.28
CA THR A 1196 141.44 44.64 34.81
C THR A 1196 139.92 44.69 34.66
N LEU A 1197 139.21 44.63 35.79
CA LEU A 1197 137.75 44.77 35.86
C LEU A 1197 137.40 46.23 36.17
N ALA A 1198 136.75 46.91 35.23
CA ALA A 1198 136.29 48.27 35.38
C ALA A 1198 134.84 48.35 35.88
N ASP A 1199 134.53 49.37 36.69
CA ASP A 1199 133.19 49.71 37.16
C ASP A 1199 132.54 48.61 38.01
N VAL A 1200 133.33 47.87 38.80
CA VAL A 1200 132.83 46.80 39.68
C VAL A 1200 132.00 47.40 40.83
N THR A 1201 130.73 47.03 40.89
CA THR A 1201 129.79 47.50 41.92
C THR A 1201 129.52 46.48 43.01
N SER A 1202 129.76 45.19 42.76
CA SER A 1202 129.63 44.11 43.73
C SER A 1202 130.70 43.05 43.54
N VAL A 1203 131.16 42.46 44.64
CA VAL A 1203 131.98 41.24 44.66
C VAL A 1203 131.26 40.26 45.59
N GLN A 1204 130.95 39.08 45.10
CA GLN A 1204 130.25 38.04 45.86
C GLN A 1204 131.26 37.09 46.51
N ALA A 1205 130.79 36.14 47.32
CA ALA A 1205 131.66 35.06 47.79
C ALA A 1205 132.08 34.18 46.61
N ASN A 1206 133.27 33.59 46.69
CA ASN A 1206 133.76 32.70 45.64
C ASN A 1206 132.88 31.45 45.51
N GLN A 1207 132.57 31.07 44.27
CA GLN A 1207 131.72 29.93 43.95
C GLN A 1207 132.54 28.84 43.27
N THR A 1208 132.44 27.61 43.78
CA THR A 1208 132.98 26.45 43.09
C THR A 1208 132.00 25.99 42.01
N ILE A 1209 132.41 26.02 40.75
CA ILE A 1209 131.64 25.51 39.60
C ILE A 1209 132.48 24.45 38.91
N ASN A 1210 131.96 23.23 38.80
CA ASN A 1210 132.59 22.06 38.18
C ASN A 1210 134.03 21.76 38.68
N GLY A 1211 134.34 22.16 39.92
CA GLY A 1211 135.62 21.93 40.59
C GLY A 1211 136.56 23.13 40.62
N THR A 1212 136.41 24.07 39.69
CA THR A 1212 137.16 25.35 39.69
C THR A 1212 136.48 26.36 40.60
N VAL A 1213 137.26 27.25 41.22
CA VAL A 1213 136.77 28.33 42.09
C VAL A 1213 136.79 29.64 41.31
N TYR A 1214 135.65 30.33 41.28
CA TYR A 1214 135.49 31.62 40.62
C TYR A 1214 135.15 32.71 41.63
N ASP A 1215 135.86 33.83 41.60
CA ASP A 1215 135.41 35.07 42.21
C ASP A 1215 134.37 35.73 41.29
N ILE A 1216 133.21 36.07 41.84
CA ILE A 1216 132.10 36.65 41.06
C ILE A 1216 132.03 38.15 41.29
N TYR A 1217 132.12 38.90 40.18
CA TYR A 1217 132.07 40.35 40.12
C TYR A 1217 130.78 40.78 39.41
N THR A 1218 130.08 41.78 39.96
CA THR A 1218 129.02 42.50 39.23
C THR A 1218 129.60 43.80 38.71
N LEU A 1219 129.49 44.03 37.40
CA LEU A 1219 129.94 45.27 36.77
C LEU A 1219 128.72 46.19 36.57
N GLY A 1220 128.89 47.46 36.97
CA GLY A 1220 127.89 48.51 36.81
C GLY A 1220 126.53 48.22 37.44
N THR A 1221 125.44 48.51 36.73
CA THR A 1221 124.07 48.60 37.29
C THR A 1221 123.03 47.72 36.60
N SER A 1222 123.37 47.11 35.47
CA SER A 1222 122.54 46.14 34.72
C SER A 1222 122.35 44.80 35.43
N GLY A 1223 123.17 44.53 36.46
CA GLY A 1223 123.28 43.24 37.14
C GLY A 1223 124.23 42.26 36.45
N ALA A 1224 124.89 42.65 35.35
CA ALA A 1224 125.77 41.75 34.60
C ALA A 1224 126.98 41.26 35.42
N GLN A 1225 127.33 39.99 35.24
CA GLN A 1225 128.27 39.27 36.09
C GLN A 1225 129.48 38.73 35.32
N ILE A 1226 130.66 38.84 35.93
CA ILE A 1226 131.88 38.15 35.51
C ILE A 1226 132.25 37.12 36.58
N LEU A 1227 132.48 35.88 36.16
CA LEU A 1227 132.98 34.79 36.99
C LEU A 1227 134.45 34.55 36.60
N LEU A 1228 135.38 35.08 37.38
CA LEU A 1228 136.82 35.05 37.09
C LEU A 1228 137.50 33.98 37.95
N GLU A 1229 138.32 33.10 37.35
CA GLU A 1229 139.05 32.06 38.11
C GLU A 1229 139.95 32.68 39.19
N ASP A 1230 139.96 32.07 40.38
CA ASP A 1230 140.41 32.74 41.61
C ASP A 1230 141.92 32.98 41.73
N ASP A 1231 142.73 32.28 40.93
CA ASP A 1231 144.19 32.40 40.86
C ASP A 1231 144.70 33.44 39.84
N ILE A 1232 143.86 33.89 38.90
CA ILE A 1232 144.21 34.91 37.89
C ILE A 1232 144.51 36.25 38.57
N SER A 1233 145.64 36.89 38.26
CA SER A 1233 146.00 38.20 38.81
C SER A 1233 144.99 39.26 38.37
N ARG A 1234 144.64 40.21 39.23
CA ARG A 1234 143.55 41.14 38.94
C ARG A 1234 143.70 42.53 39.54
N SER A 1235 143.29 43.52 38.76
CA SER A 1235 143.06 44.90 39.19
C SER A 1235 141.56 45.20 39.10
N VAL A 1236 141.04 45.91 40.09
CA VAL A 1236 139.63 46.34 40.14
C VAL A 1236 139.60 47.85 40.36
N THR A 1237 138.78 48.56 39.59
CA THR A 1237 138.62 50.03 39.65
C THR A 1237 137.16 50.45 39.76
#